data_AF-A0A7C2RWR8-F1
#
_entry.id   AF-A0A7C2RWR8-F1
#
_cell.length_a   1.000
_cell.length_b   1.000
_cell.length_c   1.000
_cell.angle_alpha   90.00
_cell.angle_beta   90.00
_cell.angle_gamma   90.00
#
_symmetry.space_group_name_H-M   'P 1'
#
loop_
_entity.id
_entity.type
_entity.pdbx_description
1 polymer ?
#
loop_
_entity_poly.entity_id
_entity_poly.type
_entity_poly.pdbx_seq_one_letter_code
_entity_poly.pdbx_strand_id
1 'polypeptide(L)'
;MAVSFLENILKIVSKTNKDTLIFLEELYSNYENSNNILNYTYKDLINFYLNNLELNFNQEFSNFKGSFYFIDQNEMNPNEITQNPITQNDSYSPDGINKNNLVIELKLKDKLLGYIICNIEFIDKLYKNLLMDLIQSNIEVFVYLFSSLYNLEQETLKGNYCKVKFESYKKAFYDISKAILSSLNIDLLLNIICNVSMDLLLCSGCLIIFRDKVVYSVINELIEQDIKFIVPSIKEELYSEKVIINGNYEVKEVNNVYVKYIKKIVIKNFNVPGVGRGSFVLLYSTDLMEIDDDFISIVTTNIATAIETRILFEQLGLKNSFLEKLFIASTMLSESLTFDELFSSINHSLKDILNSSNIVIFFKTKNQIFKPNYISFKDSRLINFIEESNLSATFIDTQLMNDFIKYRSVIFYKDFYKTDLSQFFDLILPKPYVVIPIVQKGILEGLVISDLDKNLVQNYLSLLKDIANHLAILFSTAFVRVNIYQKLLSKSKESKIINRIIFEYSSKRELNSLINDIVKEVSLLIPYSIPVFISFKSNVPLILKTIDHYKSLVSVILNNFPYSIQNKLKDSIDNLKPFIINDYSLFIDDVNIYEYIKSLGLKSMIAIPINTETSNLNPVLLVFSLKKRFEEEDMELLLSLGSYFGVFFENASIYAFLQERLVGTQMLYDFLQIITSVLDPTNVINNVYLFIKKLLNNEIFIFIQKKYNNYYFPLVEPESLTKNLNIYNVLNRLGYLGISYKPIFINQNNAKLNKDYKLIWEEFKKIPNLVNVIILPIVYVREILGYIIIGTSKSYINEITNFILDNISFVVSTPLKNSIILQEQVEISNIIRQALLTNIDTKYLSKKYKLDIFYKHISSREITADWLEIIEDNQGITFIIADVSGKGAKSAIYTAQAKYAAKALFSSLNNFEAAVNELNKILSVNISDISSNIFITMFALKLYKKEEKIIIEYISAGHEPAVIKFNDSFLTLTTNDIPLCVDKDYKYVSKKMEIDKGAFVFLYTDGVIDIKNPEGNVYGREKLFEFIKQNNFKDSKDFCEKVYISIMKHFSEPLQNPVDDITLLTIKI
;
A
#
# COMPACT_ATOMS: atom_id res chain seq x y z
N MET A 1 35.68 -26.12 57.14
CA MET A 1 35.45 -25.08 56.12
C MET A 1 35.43 -23.69 56.74
N ALA A 2 34.39 -23.26 57.47
CA ALA A 2 34.38 -21.91 58.08
C ALA A 2 35.59 -21.61 59.01
N VAL A 3 36.09 -22.62 59.75
CA VAL A 3 37.23 -22.46 60.67
C VAL A 3 38.56 -22.18 59.94
N SER A 4 38.89 -22.93 58.89
CA SER A 4 40.13 -22.71 58.12
C SER A 4 40.10 -21.43 57.25
N PHE A 5 38.91 -20.91 56.98
CA PHE A 5 38.72 -19.62 56.30
C PHE A 5 39.12 -18.45 57.19
N LEU A 6 38.68 -18.47 58.46
CA LEU A 6 39.06 -17.48 59.48
C LEU A 6 40.57 -17.47 59.76
N GLU A 7 41.21 -18.64 59.88
CA GLU A 7 42.66 -18.73 60.11
C GLU A 7 43.50 -18.15 58.95
N ASN A 8 43.07 -18.34 57.70
CA ASN A 8 43.79 -17.81 56.54
C ASN A 8 43.59 -16.30 56.37
N ILE A 9 42.41 -15.76 56.69
CA ILE A 9 42.19 -14.29 56.73
C ILE A 9 43.08 -13.64 57.78
N LEU A 10 43.17 -14.22 58.99
CA LEU A 10 44.05 -13.72 60.06
C LEU A 10 45.52 -13.68 59.62
N LYS A 11 45.99 -14.69 58.87
CA LYS A 11 47.36 -14.68 58.29
C LYS A 11 47.56 -13.55 57.26
N ILE A 12 46.61 -13.31 56.37
CA ILE A 12 46.71 -12.25 55.33
C ILE A 12 46.73 -10.86 55.96
N VAL A 13 45.85 -10.60 56.93
CA VAL A 13 45.82 -9.34 57.69
C VAL A 13 47.12 -9.16 58.49
N SER A 14 47.67 -10.23 59.08
CA SER A 14 48.96 -10.15 59.80
C SER A 14 50.16 -9.81 58.89
N LYS A 15 50.13 -10.18 57.60
CA LYS A 15 51.21 -9.93 56.64
C LYS A 15 51.13 -8.52 56.06
N THR A 16 49.93 -8.08 55.67
CA THR A 16 49.67 -6.68 55.26
C THR A 16 49.94 -5.68 56.40
N ASN A 17 49.72 -6.08 57.66
CA ASN A 17 50.10 -5.27 58.81
C ASN A 17 51.61 -4.92 58.87
N LYS A 18 52.47 -5.75 58.26
CA LYS A 18 53.93 -5.59 58.29
C LYS A 18 54.46 -4.64 57.21
N ASP A 19 53.88 -4.69 56.01
CA ASP A 19 54.33 -3.87 54.88
C ASP A 19 53.87 -2.40 55.01
N THR A 20 52.65 -2.15 55.52
CA THR A 20 52.20 -0.77 55.78
C THR A 20 52.95 -0.11 56.96
N LEU A 21 53.57 -0.91 57.84
CA LEU A 21 54.46 -0.44 58.90
C LEU A 21 55.74 0.18 58.30
N ILE A 22 56.30 -0.42 57.26
CA ILE A 22 57.48 0.08 56.52
C ILE A 22 57.13 1.34 55.70
N PHE A 23 55.95 1.38 55.08
CA PHE A 23 55.50 2.56 54.32
C PHE A 23 55.33 3.82 55.20
N LEU A 24 54.99 3.64 56.49
CA LEU A 24 54.94 4.74 57.45
C LEU A 24 56.33 5.19 57.93
N GLU A 25 57.37 4.36 57.84
CA GLU A 25 58.76 4.77 58.09
C GLU A 25 59.36 5.58 56.92
N GLU A 26 59.01 5.27 55.66
CA GLU A 26 59.48 6.04 54.50
C GLU A 26 58.88 7.46 54.44
N LEU A 27 57.59 7.62 54.75
CA LEU A 27 56.93 8.94 54.75
C LEU A 27 57.42 9.88 55.87
N TYR A 28 58.16 9.37 56.85
CA TYR A 28 58.68 10.15 57.98
C TYR A 28 60.20 10.35 57.97
N SER A 29 60.95 9.81 56.99
CA SER A 29 62.43 9.81 57.04
C SER A 29 63.15 10.71 56.03
N ASN A 30 62.58 11.03 54.86
CA ASN A 30 63.33 11.71 53.79
C ASN A 30 62.49 12.78 53.04
N TYR A 31 62.73 14.10 53.03
CA TYR A 31 63.59 15.08 53.76
C TYR A 31 62.89 16.48 53.58
N GLU A 32 63.19 17.62 54.22
CA GLU A 32 64.36 18.12 54.97
C GLU A 32 63.92 19.27 55.95
N ASN A 33 64.90 19.94 56.59
CA ASN A 33 64.85 21.26 57.24
C ASN A 33 64.11 21.44 58.59
N SER A 34 64.85 21.06 59.65
CA SER A 34 64.73 21.41 61.08
C SER A 34 63.60 20.79 61.92
N ASN A 35 64.02 20.00 62.91
CA ASN A 35 63.35 19.60 64.17
C ASN A 35 61.85 19.20 64.13
N ASN A 36 61.54 17.90 64.05
CA ASN A 36 60.32 17.21 64.55
C ASN A 36 60.35 15.71 64.11
N ILE A 37 59.56 14.73 64.58
CA ILE A 37 59.00 14.34 65.91
C ILE A 37 58.94 12.79 65.86
N LEU A 38 59.57 12.10 66.81
CA LEU A 38 59.52 10.63 66.95
C LEU A 38 58.51 10.22 68.03
N ASN A 39 58.10 8.93 68.02
CA ASN A 39 57.32 8.19 69.04
C ASN A 39 55.79 8.07 68.84
N TYR A 40 55.33 7.51 67.71
CA TYR A 40 54.03 6.79 67.67
C TYR A 40 54.13 5.48 68.46
N THR A 41 53.07 5.08 69.18
CA THR A 41 53.08 3.85 70.00
C THR A 41 52.32 2.71 69.35
N TYR A 42 52.61 1.47 69.78
CA TYR A 42 52.00 0.23 69.28
C TYR A 42 50.45 0.23 69.32
N LYS A 43 49.86 1.06 70.17
CA LYS A 43 48.41 1.26 70.33
C LYS A 43 47.80 2.11 69.20
N ASP A 44 48.54 3.11 68.74
CA ASP A 44 48.11 4.04 67.69
C ASP A 44 48.09 3.34 66.32
N LEU A 45 49.05 2.44 66.09
CA LEU A 45 49.07 1.51 64.95
C LEU A 45 47.87 0.55 64.95
N ILE A 46 47.43 0.06 66.11
CA ILE A 46 46.24 -0.81 66.20
C ILE A 46 44.97 -0.03 65.84
N ASN A 47 44.78 1.19 66.39
CA ASN A 47 43.66 2.06 66.01
C ASN A 47 43.70 2.48 64.53
N PHE A 48 44.89 2.63 63.95
CA PHE A 48 45.07 2.90 62.52
C PHE A 48 44.59 1.73 61.63
N TYR A 49 44.79 0.47 62.04
CA TYR A 49 44.29 -0.69 61.29
C TYR A 49 42.79 -0.96 61.50
N LEU A 50 42.24 -0.73 62.70
CA LEU A 50 40.81 -0.91 62.98
C LEU A 50 39.92 0.03 62.15
N ASN A 51 40.38 1.28 61.95
CA ASN A 51 39.61 2.31 61.26
C ASN A 51 39.73 2.28 59.72
N ASN A 52 40.58 1.44 59.13
CA ASN A 52 40.91 1.52 57.69
C ASN A 52 41.01 0.15 56.99
N LEU A 53 40.15 -0.82 57.36
CA LEU A 53 39.97 -2.07 56.63
C LEU A 53 38.51 -2.23 56.18
N GLU A 54 38.19 -1.70 55.01
CA GLU A 54 36.92 -2.00 54.34
C GLU A 54 36.98 -3.40 53.70
N LEU A 55 35.87 -4.15 53.79
CA LEU A 55 35.70 -5.48 53.19
C LEU A 55 34.47 -5.43 52.26
N ASN A 56 34.70 -5.26 50.95
CA ASN A 56 33.61 -4.95 50.01
C ASN A 56 33.38 -6.06 48.97
N PHE A 57 32.18 -6.64 48.93
CA PHE A 57 31.89 -7.93 48.26
C PHE A 57 31.16 -7.80 46.90
N ASN A 58 31.86 -8.04 45.78
CA ASN A 58 31.49 -7.72 44.37
C ASN A 58 30.33 -8.50 43.69
N GLN A 59 29.87 -7.96 42.54
CA GLN A 59 29.80 -8.70 41.25
C GLN A 59 29.73 -7.81 39.98
N GLU A 60 30.87 -7.53 39.34
CA GLU A 60 31.19 -7.82 37.91
C GLU A 60 32.51 -7.10 37.51
N PHE A 61 33.34 -7.76 36.71
CA PHE A 61 34.76 -7.43 36.52
C PHE A 61 35.03 -6.82 35.14
N SER A 62 35.56 -5.59 35.05
CA SER A 62 36.47 -5.15 33.96
C SER A 62 36.93 -3.68 34.10
N ASN A 63 37.99 -3.46 34.88
CA ASN A 63 39.18 -2.66 34.49
C ASN A 63 40.06 -2.40 35.73
N PHE A 64 41.11 -3.21 35.87
CA PHE A 64 42.02 -3.15 37.01
C PHE A 64 43.26 -2.31 36.72
N LYS A 65 43.66 -1.48 37.69
CA LYS A 65 45.03 -1.00 37.87
C LYS A 65 45.36 -1.02 39.37
N GLY A 66 45.80 -2.18 39.84
CA GLY A 66 46.15 -2.46 41.23
C GLY A 66 46.73 -3.87 41.37
N SER A 67 47.50 -4.12 42.43
CA SER A 67 48.11 -5.43 42.71
C SER A 67 47.11 -6.44 43.27
N PHE A 68 47.21 -7.70 42.82
CA PHE A 68 46.32 -8.79 43.20
C PHE A 68 46.97 -9.76 44.19
N TYR A 69 46.12 -10.49 44.92
CA TYR A 69 46.47 -11.72 45.64
C TYR A 69 45.40 -12.77 45.36
N PHE A 70 45.79 -14.03 45.20
CA PHE A 70 44.90 -15.14 44.81
C PHE A 70 45.04 -16.33 45.76
N ILE A 71 43.96 -17.09 45.93
CA ILE A 71 43.97 -18.40 46.61
C ILE A 71 43.17 -19.37 45.75
N ASP A 72 43.83 -20.00 44.78
CA ASP A 72 43.32 -21.14 44.01
C ASP A 72 44.48 -22.05 43.56
N GLN A 73 44.20 -23.31 43.25
CA GLN A 73 45.09 -24.43 43.57
C GLN A 73 45.86 -25.03 42.37
N ASN A 74 46.59 -24.22 41.60
CA ASN A 74 47.63 -24.74 40.67
C ASN A 74 49.06 -24.30 41.01
N GLU A 75 49.25 -23.36 41.95
CA GLU A 75 50.38 -23.45 42.89
C GLU A 75 49.86 -24.08 44.18
N MET A 76 49.73 -25.41 44.17
CA MET A 76 49.36 -26.19 45.36
C MET A 76 50.49 -26.19 46.38
N ASN A 77 50.55 -25.15 47.22
CA ASN A 77 51.08 -25.31 48.57
C ASN A 77 50.32 -24.43 49.57
N PRO A 78 49.92 -24.92 50.75
CA PRO A 78 49.05 -24.16 51.69
C PRO A 78 49.69 -22.94 52.38
N ASN A 79 50.83 -22.44 51.87
CA ASN A 79 51.77 -21.59 52.60
C ASN A 79 52.32 -20.37 51.83
N GLU A 80 52.04 -20.19 50.52
CA GLU A 80 52.63 -19.11 49.72
C GLU A 80 51.61 -18.21 49.00
N ILE A 81 52.04 -16.99 48.69
CA ILE A 81 51.25 -15.86 48.14
C ILE A 81 52.19 -15.06 47.22
N THR A 82 51.75 -14.68 46.02
CA THR A 82 52.54 -13.93 45.01
C THR A 82 51.92 -12.57 44.64
N GLN A 83 52.76 -11.62 44.19
CA GLN A 83 52.39 -10.25 43.78
C GLN A 83 52.79 -10.00 42.31
N ASN A 84 51.98 -9.26 41.53
CA ASN A 84 52.41 -8.65 40.26
C ASN A 84 51.49 -7.46 39.84
N PRO A 85 52.03 -6.31 39.39
CA PRO A 85 51.25 -5.19 38.82
C PRO A 85 51.33 -5.11 37.28
N ILE A 86 50.25 -4.63 36.63
CA ILE A 86 50.16 -4.52 35.15
C ILE A 86 50.00 -3.06 34.72
N THR A 87 50.78 -2.62 33.73
CA THR A 87 50.68 -1.31 33.04
C THR A 87 50.17 -1.46 31.60
N GLN A 88 49.91 -0.34 30.92
CA GLN A 88 49.23 -0.32 29.61
C GLN A 88 50.02 -1.04 28.49
N ASN A 89 49.24 -1.61 27.55
CA ASN A 89 49.64 -2.51 26.46
C ASN A 89 50.01 -3.92 26.94
N ASP A 90 49.02 -4.83 26.94
CA ASP A 90 49.06 -5.99 26.05
C ASP A 90 47.70 -6.73 26.03
N SER A 91 47.48 -7.50 24.96
CA SER A 91 46.21 -8.16 24.67
C SER A 91 46.12 -9.55 25.29
N TYR A 92 45.16 -9.77 26.19
CA TYR A 92 44.62 -11.10 26.48
C TYR A 92 43.08 -11.07 26.55
N SER A 93 42.46 -11.97 25.81
CA SER A 93 41.02 -12.20 25.78
C SER A 93 40.55 -13.01 27.00
N PRO A 94 39.26 -12.93 27.38
CA PRO A 94 38.78 -13.45 28.65
C PRO A 94 38.28 -14.90 28.55
N ASP A 95 38.84 -15.81 29.33
CA ASP A 95 38.24 -17.10 29.69
C ASP A 95 38.90 -17.62 30.97
N GLY A 96 38.18 -17.60 32.11
CA GLY A 96 38.75 -18.09 33.38
C GLY A 96 38.14 -17.65 34.71
N ILE A 97 37.08 -16.82 34.74
CA ILE A 97 36.40 -16.45 36.00
C ILE A 97 34.92 -16.82 35.93
N ASN A 98 34.53 -17.80 36.74
CA ASN A 98 33.17 -18.33 36.79
C ASN A 98 32.25 -17.44 37.66
N LYS A 99 30.96 -17.38 37.33
CA LYS A 99 30.01 -16.33 37.80
C LYS A 99 29.60 -16.37 39.29
N ASN A 100 30.24 -17.19 40.12
CA ASN A 100 29.79 -17.49 41.50
C ASN A 100 30.74 -16.99 42.59
N ASN A 101 31.79 -16.25 42.21
CA ASN A 101 32.80 -15.76 43.14
C ASN A 101 32.45 -14.36 43.70
N LEU A 102 32.17 -14.32 45.00
CA LEU A 102 32.12 -13.17 45.89
C LEU A 102 33.55 -12.63 46.11
N VAL A 103 33.84 -11.39 45.70
CA VAL A 103 35.20 -10.83 45.78
C VAL A 103 35.26 -9.66 46.73
N ILE A 104 36.13 -9.77 47.75
CA ILE A 104 36.38 -8.79 48.81
C ILE A 104 37.49 -7.83 48.38
N GLU A 105 37.19 -6.56 48.19
CA GLU A 105 38.20 -5.51 48.04
C GLU A 105 38.81 -5.15 49.41
N LEU A 106 40.14 -4.99 49.47
CA LEU A 106 40.88 -4.50 50.64
C LEU A 106 41.44 -3.11 50.33
N LYS A 107 40.99 -2.09 51.06
CA LYS A 107 41.41 -0.70 50.93
C LYS A 107 41.88 -0.13 52.26
N LEU A 108 42.90 0.72 52.20
CA LEU A 108 43.35 1.56 53.31
C LEU A 108 43.22 3.03 52.88
N LYS A 109 42.09 3.64 53.24
CA LYS A 109 41.58 4.87 52.61
C LYS A 109 41.52 4.71 51.08
N ASP A 110 42.06 5.67 50.33
CA ASP A 110 42.05 5.67 48.86
C ASP A 110 43.12 4.76 48.21
N LYS A 111 43.98 4.10 49.00
CA LYS A 111 44.95 3.13 48.48
C LYS A 111 44.37 1.71 48.55
N LEU A 112 44.06 1.15 47.39
CA LEU A 112 43.79 -0.28 47.24
C LEU A 112 45.03 -1.08 47.68
N LEU A 113 44.85 -1.98 48.65
CA LEU A 113 45.87 -2.93 49.10
C LEU A 113 45.81 -4.26 48.34
N GLY A 114 44.62 -4.69 47.91
CA GLY A 114 44.43 -5.91 47.13
C GLY A 114 42.98 -6.39 47.10
N TYR A 115 42.78 -7.65 46.69
CA TYR A 115 41.47 -8.31 46.62
C TYR A 115 41.55 -9.76 47.15
N ILE A 116 40.42 -10.31 47.62
CA ILE A 116 40.21 -11.70 48.07
C ILE A 116 39.02 -12.27 47.27
N ILE A 117 39.00 -13.56 46.91
CA ILE A 117 37.96 -14.19 46.05
C ILE A 117 37.37 -15.44 46.73
N CYS A 118 36.03 -15.61 46.74
CA CYS A 118 35.31 -16.68 47.48
C CYS A 118 34.02 -17.16 46.78
N ASN A 119 33.80 -18.47 46.60
CA ASN A 119 32.65 -18.99 45.82
C ASN A 119 31.37 -19.20 46.67
N ILE A 120 30.20 -18.68 46.25
CA ILE A 120 28.87 -18.87 46.91
C ILE A 120 27.74 -18.90 45.86
N GLU A 121 27.14 -20.06 45.58
CA GLU A 121 26.07 -20.20 44.57
C GLU A 121 24.64 -20.48 45.12
N PHE A 122 24.44 -20.88 46.39
CA PHE A 122 23.16 -21.52 46.79
C PHE A 122 22.54 -21.23 48.18
N ILE A 123 22.81 -20.08 48.84
CA ILE A 123 22.08 -19.71 50.08
C ILE A 123 21.52 -18.27 50.03
N ASP A 124 20.30 -18.14 50.54
CA ASP A 124 19.30 -17.16 50.13
C ASP A 124 19.40 -15.77 50.81
N LYS A 125 18.76 -14.77 50.18
CA LYS A 125 18.95 -13.33 50.41
C LYS A 125 18.60 -12.84 51.84
N LEU A 126 17.76 -13.58 52.56
CA LEU A 126 17.32 -13.26 53.93
C LEU A 126 18.39 -13.51 55.01
N TYR A 127 19.26 -14.51 54.84
CA TYR A 127 20.28 -14.86 55.86
C TYR A 127 21.62 -14.13 55.64
N LYS A 128 21.84 -13.54 54.46
CA LYS A 128 23.09 -12.82 54.13
C LYS A 128 23.32 -11.61 55.03
N ASN A 129 22.28 -10.86 55.39
CA ASN A 129 22.40 -9.69 56.27
C ASN A 129 22.59 -10.11 57.74
N LEU A 130 21.80 -11.09 58.21
CA LEU A 130 21.85 -11.58 59.59
C LEU A 130 23.23 -12.13 59.99
N LEU A 131 23.96 -12.72 59.03
CA LEU A 131 25.33 -13.22 59.24
C LEU A 131 26.38 -12.09 59.28
N MET A 132 26.15 -10.99 58.55
CA MET A 132 27.02 -9.80 58.59
C MET A 132 26.94 -9.11 59.95
N ASP A 133 25.72 -8.89 60.47
CA ASP A 133 25.48 -8.27 61.78
C ASP A 133 26.12 -9.09 62.94
N LEU A 134 26.08 -10.42 62.83
CA LEU A 134 26.60 -11.35 63.85
C LEU A 134 28.14 -11.38 63.95
N ILE A 135 28.83 -11.12 62.84
CA ILE A 135 30.30 -11.11 62.76
C ILE A 135 30.85 -9.73 63.17
N GLN A 136 30.14 -8.66 62.81
CA GLN A 136 30.55 -7.28 63.11
C GLN A 136 30.48 -6.96 64.62
N SER A 137 29.53 -7.52 65.34
CA SER A 137 29.26 -7.20 66.76
C SER A 137 30.24 -7.80 67.80
N ASN A 138 31.02 -8.84 67.48
CA ASN A 138 31.79 -9.60 68.48
C ASN A 138 33.31 -9.33 68.49
N ILE A 139 33.84 -8.50 67.59
CA ILE A 139 35.28 -8.22 67.49
C ILE A 139 35.65 -6.91 68.20
N GLU A 140 34.79 -5.89 68.17
CA GLU A 140 35.04 -4.58 68.80
C GLU A 140 35.26 -4.67 70.32
N VAL A 141 34.52 -5.55 71.00
CA VAL A 141 34.61 -5.81 72.44
C VAL A 141 36.01 -6.31 72.84
N PHE A 142 36.68 -7.07 71.97
CA PHE A 142 37.95 -7.73 72.28
C PHE A 142 39.13 -6.75 72.25
N VAL A 143 39.07 -5.73 71.38
CA VAL A 143 40.20 -4.82 71.12
C VAL A 143 40.24 -3.63 72.09
N TYR A 144 39.08 -3.17 72.57
CA TYR A 144 38.99 -2.11 73.58
C TYR A 144 39.56 -2.55 74.95
N LEU A 145 39.48 -3.84 75.26
CA LEU A 145 39.92 -4.41 76.54
C LEU A 145 41.44 -4.47 76.71
N PHE A 146 42.18 -4.77 75.65
CA PHE A 146 43.63 -5.01 75.70
C PHE A 146 44.47 -3.73 75.58
N SER A 147 44.01 -2.76 74.79
CA SER A 147 44.81 -1.57 74.46
C SER A 147 45.06 -0.63 75.66
N SER A 148 44.22 -0.70 76.69
CA SER A 148 44.28 0.18 77.87
C SER A 148 44.79 -0.51 79.15
N LEU A 149 45.46 -1.66 79.02
CA LEU A 149 46.06 -2.38 80.16
C LEU A 149 47.58 -2.55 80.10
N TYR A 150 48.26 -2.27 78.98
CA TYR A 150 49.66 -2.66 78.81
C TYR A 150 50.72 -1.61 79.21
N ASN A 151 50.35 -0.36 79.52
CA ASN A 151 51.33 0.72 79.77
C ASN A 151 51.02 1.61 81.00
N LEU A 152 50.40 1.04 82.03
CA LEU A 152 50.30 1.68 83.36
C LEU A 152 50.80 0.78 84.51
N GLU A 153 51.62 -0.22 84.18
CA GLU A 153 52.26 -1.11 85.15
C GLU A 153 53.68 -0.67 85.56
N GLN A 154 54.16 0.49 85.06
CA GLN A 154 55.48 1.05 85.37
C GLN A 154 55.48 2.27 86.31
N GLU A 155 54.34 2.93 86.57
CA GLU A 155 54.26 4.05 87.53
C GLU A 155 53.35 3.82 88.76
N THR A 156 52.78 2.62 88.93
CA THR A 156 52.09 2.24 90.17
C THR A 156 53.03 1.71 91.27
N LEU A 157 54.26 2.21 91.34
CA LEU A 157 55.20 1.89 92.44
C LEU A 157 55.04 2.79 93.69
N LYS A 158 54.19 3.83 93.64
CA LYS A 158 53.93 4.72 94.81
C LYS A 158 52.48 5.21 94.92
N GLY A 159 51.58 4.36 95.44
CA GLY A 159 50.36 4.81 96.14
C GLY A 159 49.04 4.19 95.68
N ASN A 160 48.22 3.77 96.66
CA ASN A 160 46.91 3.14 96.43
C ASN A 160 45.81 4.10 95.94
N TYR A 161 46.06 5.40 95.83
CA TYR A 161 45.03 6.41 95.53
C TYR A 161 44.63 6.46 94.04
N CYS A 162 45.53 6.11 93.11
CA CYS A 162 45.28 6.25 91.67
C CYS A 162 44.46 5.10 91.04
N LYS A 163 44.44 3.91 91.65
CA LYS A 163 43.73 2.74 91.09
C LYS A 163 42.21 2.95 91.01
N VAL A 164 41.63 3.62 92.01
CA VAL A 164 40.17 3.84 92.09
C VAL A 164 39.68 4.80 91.00
N LYS A 165 40.41 5.91 90.76
CA LYS A 165 40.10 6.84 89.64
C LYS A 165 40.17 6.12 88.29
N PHE A 166 41.19 5.29 88.07
CA PHE A 166 41.42 4.63 86.77
C PHE A 166 40.29 3.66 86.37
N GLU A 167 39.78 2.84 87.29
CA GLU A 167 38.61 1.99 87.00
C GLU A 167 37.33 2.80 86.75
N SER A 168 37.13 3.91 87.49
CA SER A 168 36.02 4.83 87.25
C SER A 168 36.05 5.41 85.83
N TYR A 169 37.19 5.94 85.37
CA TYR A 169 37.34 6.43 84.00
C TYR A 169 37.12 5.32 82.96
N LYS A 170 37.67 4.12 83.17
CA LYS A 170 37.50 2.99 82.24
C LYS A 170 36.04 2.56 82.10
N LYS A 171 35.29 2.52 83.20
CA LYS A 171 33.86 2.21 83.21
C LYS A 171 33.04 3.31 82.52
N ALA A 172 33.31 4.56 82.84
CA ALA A 172 32.67 5.73 82.24
C ALA A 172 32.86 5.81 80.72
N PHE A 173 34.09 5.60 80.22
CA PHE A 173 34.35 5.57 78.78
C PHE A 173 33.60 4.41 78.10
N TYR A 174 33.51 3.25 78.73
CA TYR A 174 32.72 2.13 78.23
C TYR A 174 31.21 2.46 78.19
N ASP A 175 30.67 3.04 79.26
CA ASP A 175 29.24 3.40 79.35
C ASP A 175 28.87 4.52 78.35
N ILE A 176 29.73 5.52 78.15
CA ILE A 176 29.56 6.57 77.12
C ILE A 176 29.63 5.96 75.70
N SER A 177 30.65 5.14 75.42
CA SER A 177 30.81 4.53 74.08
C SER A 177 29.65 3.58 73.75
N LYS A 178 29.20 2.83 74.74
CA LYS A 178 28.02 1.95 74.63
C LYS A 178 26.73 2.74 74.44
N ALA A 179 26.56 3.90 75.10
CA ALA A 179 25.42 4.77 74.86
C ALA A 179 25.42 5.34 73.43
N ILE A 180 26.57 5.75 72.91
CA ILE A 180 26.75 6.23 71.53
C ILE A 180 26.39 5.14 70.50
N LEU A 181 26.79 3.89 70.75
CA LEU A 181 26.49 2.76 69.86
C LEU A 181 25.05 2.21 69.98
N SER A 182 24.32 2.50 71.06
CA SER A 182 23.00 1.88 71.33
C SER A 182 21.80 2.83 71.32
N SER A 183 22.00 4.15 71.28
CA SER A 183 20.93 5.14 71.44
C SER A 183 20.75 6.05 70.22
N LEU A 184 19.63 5.88 69.51
CA LEU A 184 19.09 6.88 68.57
C LEU A 184 18.50 8.11 69.27
N ASN A 185 18.40 8.09 70.61
CA ASN A 185 17.82 9.19 71.39
C ASN A 185 18.93 10.07 71.98
N ILE A 186 19.09 11.28 71.42
CA ILE A 186 20.14 12.21 71.85
C ILE A 186 19.98 12.63 73.31
N ASP A 187 18.75 12.75 73.82
CA ASP A 187 18.51 13.26 75.17
C ASP A 187 18.98 12.23 76.22
N LEU A 188 18.84 10.93 75.91
CA LEU A 188 19.39 9.85 76.74
C LEU A 188 20.93 9.82 76.69
N LEU A 189 21.51 10.05 75.52
CA LEU A 189 22.95 10.03 75.28
C LEU A 189 23.64 11.22 75.95
N LEU A 190 23.10 12.44 75.80
CA LEU A 190 23.57 13.64 76.48
C LEU A 190 23.39 13.55 78.01
N ASN A 191 22.31 12.92 78.49
CA ASN A 191 22.11 12.62 79.91
C ASN A 191 23.24 11.73 80.46
N ILE A 192 23.55 10.62 79.77
CA ILE A 192 24.63 9.72 80.17
C ILE A 192 25.97 10.46 80.16
N ILE A 193 26.29 11.23 79.11
CA ILE A 193 27.53 12.01 79.05
C ILE A 193 27.62 13.04 80.19
N CYS A 194 26.56 13.81 80.45
CA CYS A 194 26.58 14.84 81.49
C CYS A 194 26.67 14.24 82.91
N ASN A 195 25.91 13.18 83.23
CA ASN A 195 26.00 12.52 84.53
C ASN A 195 27.38 11.89 84.75
N VAL A 196 27.87 11.12 83.77
CA VAL A 196 29.18 10.45 83.87
C VAL A 196 30.32 11.46 83.97
N SER A 197 30.23 12.59 83.26
CA SER A 197 31.21 13.67 83.39
C SER A 197 31.13 14.36 84.76
N MET A 198 29.93 14.56 85.30
CA MET A 198 29.72 15.18 86.61
C MET A 198 30.28 14.31 87.75
N ASP A 199 30.00 13.00 87.72
CA ASP A 199 30.50 12.03 88.69
C ASP A 199 32.03 11.88 88.65
N LEU A 200 32.64 11.83 87.45
CA LEU A 200 34.08 11.65 87.29
C LEU A 200 34.91 12.89 87.60
N LEU A 201 34.47 14.04 87.09
CA LEU A 201 35.17 15.32 87.27
C LEU A 201 34.84 15.96 88.61
N LEU A 202 33.94 15.35 89.41
CA LEU A 202 33.46 15.81 90.70
C LEU A 202 32.93 17.26 90.65
N CYS A 203 32.40 17.66 89.50
CA CYS A 203 31.83 18.99 89.33
C CYS A 203 30.42 19.06 89.94
N SER A 204 29.99 20.26 90.29
CA SER A 204 28.69 20.52 90.91
C SER A 204 27.56 20.62 89.88
N GLY A 205 27.89 20.79 88.59
CA GLY A 205 26.96 20.72 87.47
C GLY A 205 27.66 20.74 86.12
N CYS A 206 26.93 20.36 85.08
CA CYS A 206 27.39 20.17 83.72
C CYS A 206 26.29 20.63 82.73
N LEU A 207 26.62 21.47 81.75
CA LEU A 207 25.70 21.93 80.70
C LEU A 207 26.29 21.72 79.30
N ILE A 208 25.42 21.45 78.33
CA ILE A 208 25.72 21.45 76.90
C ILE A 208 24.90 22.56 76.24
N ILE A 209 25.58 23.54 75.67
CA ILE A 209 24.99 24.66 74.93
C ILE A 209 25.31 24.49 73.44
N PHE A 210 24.31 24.57 72.57
CA PHE A 210 24.47 24.48 71.12
C PHE A 210 23.47 25.39 70.43
N ARG A 211 23.92 26.21 69.47
CA ARG A 211 23.08 27.21 68.75
C ARG A 211 22.15 28.01 69.70
N ASP A 212 22.73 28.68 70.69
CA ASP A 212 22.07 29.51 71.72
C ASP A 212 21.09 28.83 72.67
N LYS A 213 20.93 27.50 72.59
CA LYS A 213 20.07 26.74 73.51
C LYS A 213 20.93 25.88 74.42
N VAL A 214 20.56 25.85 75.70
CA VAL A 214 20.98 24.76 76.58
C VAL A 214 20.24 23.53 76.06
N VAL A 215 20.97 22.61 75.42
CA VAL A 215 20.39 21.39 74.85
C VAL A 215 20.31 20.30 75.91
N TYR A 216 21.25 20.30 76.87
CA TYR A 216 21.20 19.42 78.03
C TYR A 216 21.84 20.06 79.26
N SER A 217 21.40 19.65 80.46
CA SER A 217 22.01 20.09 81.73
C SER A 217 21.74 19.10 82.87
N VAL A 218 22.80 18.77 83.63
CA VAL A 218 22.73 18.02 84.89
C VAL A 218 23.33 18.91 85.98
N ILE A 219 22.58 19.20 87.03
CA ILE A 219 22.87 20.29 87.97
C ILE A 219 22.50 19.82 89.39
N ASN A 220 23.37 20.06 90.37
CA ASN A 220 23.06 19.82 91.78
C ASN A 220 22.22 20.98 92.37
N GLU A 221 21.20 20.69 93.19
CA GLU A 221 20.17 21.67 93.65
C GLU A 221 20.79 22.95 94.27
N LEU A 222 21.93 22.82 94.95
CA LEU A 222 22.63 23.92 95.62
C LEU A 222 23.14 25.01 94.66
N ILE A 223 23.37 24.71 93.38
CA ILE A 223 23.91 25.66 92.39
C ILE A 223 22.88 26.10 91.33
N GLU A 224 21.65 25.57 91.37
CA GLU A 224 20.64 25.80 90.32
C GLU A 224 20.24 27.29 90.18
N GLN A 225 20.23 28.03 91.30
CA GLN A 225 19.92 29.46 91.30
C GLN A 225 21.03 30.31 90.65
N ASP A 226 22.29 29.90 90.79
CA ASP A 226 23.45 30.61 90.26
C ASP A 226 23.49 30.55 88.72
N ILE A 227 23.06 29.43 88.13
CA ILE A 227 23.12 29.16 86.68
C ILE A 227 22.26 30.14 85.86
N LYS A 228 21.16 30.65 86.41
CA LYS A 228 20.30 31.63 85.72
C LYS A 228 21.02 32.95 85.41
N PHE A 229 22.04 33.30 86.19
CA PHE A 229 22.85 34.50 85.97
C PHE A 229 24.05 34.24 85.06
N ILE A 230 24.59 33.00 85.05
CA ILE A 230 25.78 32.63 84.29
C ILE A 230 25.47 32.32 82.82
N VAL A 231 24.38 31.59 82.55
CA VAL A 231 24.07 31.10 81.19
C VAL A 231 23.91 32.21 80.14
N PRO A 232 23.28 33.37 80.41
CA PRO A 232 23.24 34.47 79.44
C PRO A 232 24.63 35.00 79.07
N SER A 233 25.52 35.19 80.06
CA SER A 233 26.88 35.69 79.83
C SER A 233 27.72 34.72 79.00
N ILE A 234 27.62 33.42 79.26
CA ILE A 234 28.32 32.40 78.45
C ILE A 234 27.82 32.40 76.99
N LYS A 235 26.54 32.71 76.73
CA LYS A 235 26.00 32.81 75.36
C LYS A 235 26.53 34.04 74.61
N GLU A 236 26.69 35.17 75.29
CA GLU A 236 27.29 36.37 74.67
C GLU A 236 28.75 36.15 74.27
N GLU A 237 29.53 35.44 75.10
CA GLU A 237 30.92 35.10 74.79
C GLU A 237 31.06 34.12 73.62
N LEU A 238 30.13 33.15 73.51
CA LEU A 238 30.06 32.11 72.48
C LEU A 238 30.09 32.63 71.03
N TYR A 239 29.63 33.87 70.80
CA TYR A 239 29.58 34.52 69.48
C TYR A 239 30.48 35.75 69.34
N SER A 240 31.31 36.05 70.35
CA SER A 240 32.28 37.13 70.23
C SER A 240 33.37 36.77 69.19
N GLU A 241 33.73 37.71 68.32
CA GLU A 241 34.73 37.46 67.25
C GLU A 241 36.17 37.31 67.78
N LYS A 242 36.38 37.40 69.10
CA LYS A 242 37.68 37.21 69.76
C LYS A 242 37.87 35.74 70.17
N VAL A 243 38.59 35.01 69.31
CA VAL A 243 39.37 33.79 69.58
C VAL A 243 39.01 33.00 70.86
N ILE A 244 38.24 31.93 70.65
CA ILE A 244 38.22 30.66 71.39
C ILE A 244 38.68 30.75 72.86
N ILE A 245 37.72 31.09 73.73
CA ILE A 245 37.79 30.81 75.16
C ILE A 245 37.76 29.27 75.36
N ASN A 246 38.95 28.69 75.55
CA ASN A 246 39.16 27.37 76.15
C ASN A 246 39.88 27.65 77.47
N GLY A 247 39.14 27.69 78.58
CA GLY A 247 39.68 28.25 79.81
C GLY A 247 38.91 27.86 81.07
N ASN A 248 39.63 28.02 82.18
CA ASN A 248 39.17 27.79 83.54
C ASN A 248 39.03 29.15 84.21
N TYR A 249 37.79 29.64 84.37
CA TYR A 249 37.49 30.97 84.87
C TYR A 249 37.12 30.93 86.34
N GLU A 250 37.64 31.86 87.13
CA GLU A 250 36.95 32.22 88.37
C GLU A 250 35.64 32.93 88.01
N VAL A 251 34.58 32.68 88.79
CA VAL A 251 33.27 33.32 88.61
C VAL A 251 33.33 34.83 88.42
N LYS A 252 34.27 35.50 89.08
CA LYS A 252 34.46 36.96 89.02
C LYS A 252 34.96 37.45 87.66
N GLU A 253 35.68 36.60 86.91
CA GLU A 253 36.27 36.96 85.61
C GLU A 253 35.20 36.99 84.51
N VAL A 254 34.16 36.16 84.62
CA VAL A 254 33.03 36.12 83.68
C VAL A 254 32.09 37.29 83.97
N ASN A 255 32.30 38.41 83.28
CA ASN A 255 31.43 39.60 83.25
C ASN A 255 30.93 40.12 84.63
N ASN A 256 31.74 39.99 85.70
CA ASN A 256 31.42 40.44 87.07
C ASN A 256 30.11 39.86 87.65
N VAL A 257 29.77 38.61 87.33
CA VAL A 257 28.56 37.95 87.84
C VAL A 257 28.71 37.55 89.32
N TYR A 258 27.78 37.98 90.18
CA TYR A 258 27.71 37.56 91.58
C TYR A 258 26.87 36.27 91.73
N VAL A 259 27.54 35.16 92.06
CA VAL A 259 26.91 33.88 92.41
C VAL A 259 27.47 33.34 93.73
N LYS A 260 26.70 32.50 94.43
CA LYS A 260 26.93 32.21 95.86
C LYS A 260 27.66 30.90 96.11
N TYR A 261 27.48 29.91 95.24
CA TYR A 261 27.94 28.53 95.47
C TYR A 261 28.89 28.05 94.37
N ILE A 262 28.71 28.50 93.12
CA ILE A 262 29.71 28.27 92.06
C ILE A 262 30.91 29.19 92.31
N LYS A 263 32.12 28.65 92.15
CA LYS A 263 33.38 29.40 92.27
C LYS A 263 34.19 29.41 90.98
N LYS A 264 34.20 28.28 90.26
CA LYS A 264 35.02 28.06 89.06
C LYS A 264 34.18 27.46 87.94
N ILE A 265 34.38 27.95 86.73
CA ILE A 265 33.67 27.54 85.51
C ILE A 265 34.71 27.07 84.51
N VAL A 266 34.48 25.91 83.89
CA VAL A 266 35.32 25.39 82.79
C VAL A 266 34.48 25.35 81.54
N ILE A 267 34.96 26.00 80.47
CA ILE A 267 34.27 26.03 79.18
C ILE A 267 35.19 25.41 78.12
N LYS A 268 34.69 24.36 77.46
CA LYS A 268 35.33 23.75 76.29
C LYS A 268 34.41 23.85 75.09
N ASN A 269 34.85 24.56 74.06
CA ASN A 269 34.08 24.73 72.84
C ASN A 269 34.29 23.54 71.89
N PHE A 270 33.21 23.09 71.25
CA PHE A 270 33.22 22.07 70.21
C PHE A 270 32.54 22.57 68.93
N ASN A 271 32.94 22.04 67.79
CA ASN A 271 32.40 22.39 66.49
C ASN A 271 31.90 21.12 65.80
N VAL A 272 30.63 21.12 65.41
CA VAL A 272 30.03 20.04 64.61
C VAL A 272 30.20 20.42 63.13
N PRO A 273 30.99 19.67 62.33
CA PRO A 273 31.26 19.99 60.93
C PRO A 273 29.99 20.26 60.13
N GLY A 274 29.95 21.36 59.38
CA GLY A 274 28.79 21.76 58.57
C GLY A 274 27.52 22.16 59.33
N VAL A 275 27.46 22.01 60.66
CA VAL A 275 26.24 22.24 61.46
C VAL A 275 26.37 23.46 62.38
N GLY A 276 27.48 23.63 63.10
CA GLY A 276 27.70 24.80 63.95
C GLY A 276 28.46 24.51 65.25
N ARG A 277 28.57 25.54 66.10
CA ARG A 277 29.36 25.52 67.35
C ARG A 277 28.49 25.27 68.57
N GLY A 278 29.11 24.68 69.59
CA GLY A 278 28.58 24.55 70.94
C GLY A 278 29.67 24.62 72.00
N SER A 279 29.24 24.61 73.26
CA SER A 279 30.09 24.64 74.45
C SER A 279 29.66 23.55 75.41
N PHE A 280 30.65 22.86 75.96
CA PHE A 280 30.51 22.03 77.14
C PHE A 280 30.99 22.84 78.35
N VAL A 281 30.13 22.98 79.34
CA VAL A 281 30.33 23.85 80.50
C VAL A 281 30.28 23.01 81.76
N LEU A 282 31.33 23.07 82.59
CA LEU A 282 31.41 22.40 83.88
C LEU A 282 31.50 23.46 84.98
N LEU A 283 30.75 23.23 86.07
CA LEU A 283 30.56 24.18 87.16
C LEU A 283 31.06 23.56 88.47
N TYR A 284 31.95 24.25 89.17
CA TYR A 284 32.58 23.75 90.40
C TYR A 284 32.27 24.67 91.58
N SER A 285 31.89 24.08 92.72
CA SER A 285 31.71 24.80 94.00
C SER A 285 32.98 24.89 94.86
N THR A 286 34.09 24.31 94.40
CA THR A 286 35.37 24.25 95.11
C THR A 286 36.56 24.46 94.18
N ASP A 287 37.59 25.15 94.67
CA ASP A 287 38.74 25.59 93.88
C ASP A 287 39.87 24.53 93.79
N LEU A 288 39.77 23.45 94.57
CA LEU A 288 40.84 22.49 94.88
C LEU A 288 40.98 21.29 93.91
N MET A 289 40.35 21.34 92.72
CA MET A 289 40.38 20.22 91.77
C MET A 289 41.26 20.51 90.56
N GLU A 290 42.18 19.60 90.28
CA GLU A 290 42.88 19.49 89.00
C GLU A 290 41.87 19.10 87.92
N ILE A 291 41.97 19.76 86.77
CA ILE A 291 41.05 19.62 85.63
C ILE A 291 41.76 18.78 84.57
N ASP A 292 41.13 17.67 84.19
CA ASP A 292 41.62 16.77 83.16
C ASP A 292 41.17 17.26 81.78
N ASP A 293 41.99 18.14 81.18
CA ASP A 293 41.71 18.74 79.88
C ASP A 293 41.64 17.72 78.73
N ASP A 294 42.36 16.60 78.84
CA ASP A 294 42.35 15.51 77.86
C ASP A 294 41.02 14.74 77.92
N PHE A 295 40.54 14.39 79.12
CA PHE A 295 39.22 13.81 79.30
C PHE A 295 38.11 14.72 78.75
N ILE A 296 38.16 16.02 79.06
CA ILE A 296 37.19 17.01 78.56
C ILE A 296 37.26 17.13 77.03
N SER A 297 38.45 17.07 76.43
CA SER A 297 38.64 17.07 74.97
C SER A 297 37.99 15.86 74.29
N ILE A 298 38.15 14.66 74.87
CA ILE A 298 37.54 13.43 74.36
C ILE A 298 36.00 13.48 74.49
N VAL A 299 35.49 13.92 75.64
CA VAL A 299 34.03 14.07 75.86
C VAL A 299 33.41 15.06 74.88
N THR A 300 34.04 16.22 74.67
CA THR A 300 33.55 17.23 73.71
C THR A 300 33.60 16.77 72.26
N THR A 301 34.61 15.98 71.88
CA THR A 301 34.68 15.34 70.56
C THR A 301 33.53 14.35 70.38
N ASN A 302 33.27 13.49 71.36
CA ASN A 302 32.18 12.52 71.33
C ASN A 302 30.78 13.18 71.28
N ILE A 303 30.58 14.30 71.99
CA ILE A 303 29.35 15.11 71.90
C ILE A 303 29.16 15.62 70.46
N ALA A 304 30.23 16.13 69.83
CA ALA A 304 30.16 16.63 68.46
C ALA A 304 29.81 15.52 67.46
N THR A 305 30.47 14.35 67.55
CA THR A 305 30.20 13.20 66.68
C THR A 305 28.79 12.62 66.87
N ALA A 306 28.24 12.62 68.09
CA ALA A 306 26.87 12.17 68.34
C ALA A 306 25.80 13.12 67.76
N ILE A 307 26.07 14.44 67.73
CA ILE A 307 25.20 15.42 67.06
C ILE A 307 25.29 15.26 65.53
N GLU A 308 26.49 15.03 65.00
CA GLU A 308 26.72 14.83 63.56
C GLU A 308 26.05 13.56 63.01
N THR A 309 26.23 12.41 63.67
CA THR A 309 25.61 11.14 63.25
C THR A 309 24.08 11.17 63.30
N ARG A 310 23.49 11.86 64.28
CA ARG A 310 22.03 12.09 64.31
C ARG A 310 21.55 12.85 63.07
N ILE A 311 22.25 13.91 62.67
CA ILE A 311 21.85 14.75 61.52
C ILE A 311 21.99 13.98 60.20
N LEU A 312 23.03 13.16 60.06
CA LEU A 312 23.17 12.21 58.95
C LEU A 312 22.02 11.18 58.93
N PHE A 313 21.62 10.64 60.08
CA PHE A 313 20.51 9.70 60.16
C PHE A 313 19.15 10.34 59.84
N GLU A 314 18.89 11.57 60.30
CA GLU A 314 17.69 12.34 59.92
C GLU A 314 17.67 12.65 58.40
N GLN A 315 18.82 12.98 57.80
CA GLN A 315 18.95 13.15 56.34
C GLN A 315 18.72 11.85 55.57
N LEU A 316 19.22 10.72 56.05
CA LEU A 316 18.98 9.39 55.45
C LEU A 316 17.52 8.96 55.56
N GLY A 317 16.87 9.20 56.70
CA GLY A 317 15.45 8.93 56.90
C GLY A 317 14.57 9.74 55.94
N LEU A 318 14.85 11.04 55.79
CA LEU A 318 14.17 11.89 54.81
C LEU A 318 14.43 11.41 53.37
N LYS A 319 15.68 11.11 53.02
CA LYS A 319 16.04 10.59 51.68
C LYS A 319 15.29 9.29 51.36
N ASN A 320 15.18 8.36 52.30
CA ASN A 320 14.42 7.12 52.12
C ASN A 320 12.92 7.40 51.92
N SER A 321 12.32 8.30 52.70
CA SER A 321 10.92 8.70 52.51
C SER A 321 10.68 9.35 51.14
N PHE A 322 11.61 10.20 50.66
CA PHE A 322 11.51 10.76 49.30
C PHE A 322 11.66 9.71 48.20
N LEU A 323 12.51 8.68 48.39
CA LEU A 323 12.63 7.57 47.43
C LEU A 323 11.34 6.74 47.35
N GLU A 324 10.69 6.48 48.48
CA GLU A 324 9.38 5.81 48.53
C GLU A 324 8.31 6.61 47.77
N LYS A 325 8.21 7.92 48.03
CA LYS A 325 7.28 8.80 47.30
C LYS A 325 7.61 8.93 45.81
N LEU A 326 8.90 8.99 45.45
CA LEU A 326 9.33 8.97 44.04
C LEU A 326 8.95 7.66 43.33
N PHE A 327 9.02 6.53 44.04
CA PHE A 327 8.55 5.25 43.51
C PHE A 327 7.04 5.28 43.24
N ILE A 328 6.23 5.74 44.19
CA ILE A 328 4.77 5.90 44.03
C ILE A 328 4.43 6.89 42.89
N ALA A 329 5.12 8.02 42.82
CA ALA A 329 4.97 8.96 41.70
C ALA A 329 5.31 8.29 40.37
N SER A 330 6.38 7.48 40.31
CA SER A 330 6.77 6.78 39.08
C SER A 330 5.71 5.77 38.62
N THR A 331 4.99 5.09 39.53
CA THR A 331 3.90 4.18 39.15
C THR A 331 2.68 4.94 38.63
N MET A 332 2.22 5.98 39.33
CA MET A 332 1.10 6.84 38.87
C MET A 332 1.38 7.53 37.52
N LEU A 333 2.64 7.92 37.28
CA LEU A 333 3.10 8.48 36.00
C LEU A 333 3.34 7.41 34.92
N SER A 334 3.38 6.13 35.28
CA SER A 334 3.47 5.00 34.32
C SER A 334 2.10 4.56 33.81
N GLU A 335 1.06 4.71 34.62
CA GLU A 335 -0.33 4.30 34.29
C GLU A 335 -1.08 5.33 33.45
N SER A 336 -0.69 6.61 33.44
CA SER A 336 -1.39 7.65 32.67
C SER A 336 -1.38 7.38 31.15
N LEU A 337 -2.56 7.39 30.52
CA LEU A 337 -2.78 7.21 29.09
C LEU A 337 -3.22 8.50 28.40
N THR A 338 -3.85 9.42 29.12
CA THR A 338 -4.25 10.75 28.61
C THR A 338 -3.40 11.87 29.18
N PHE A 339 -3.42 13.04 28.53
CA PHE A 339 -2.75 14.24 29.05
C PHE A 339 -3.39 14.72 30.35
N ASP A 340 -4.72 14.64 30.50
CA ASP A 340 -5.42 15.05 31.72
C ASP A 340 -5.05 14.16 32.92
N GLU A 341 -4.99 12.84 32.72
CA GLU A 341 -4.45 11.89 33.71
C GLU A 341 -3.00 12.21 34.07
N LEU A 342 -2.15 12.45 33.06
CA LEU A 342 -0.74 12.80 33.28
C LEU A 342 -0.61 14.07 34.13
N PHE A 343 -1.38 15.12 33.83
CA PHE A 343 -1.31 16.38 34.57
C PHE A 343 -1.83 16.23 36.01
N SER A 344 -2.86 15.40 36.21
CA SER A 344 -3.34 15.02 37.54
C SER A 344 -2.29 14.24 38.34
N SER A 345 -1.63 13.24 37.73
CA SER A 345 -0.55 12.47 38.35
C SER A 345 0.67 13.33 38.68
N ILE A 346 1.05 14.28 37.79
CA ILE A 346 2.10 15.28 38.06
C ILE A 346 1.71 16.15 39.27
N ASN A 347 0.46 16.65 39.31
CA ASN A 347 -0.04 17.46 40.42
C ASN A 347 0.02 16.72 41.76
N HIS A 348 -0.47 15.48 41.79
CA HIS A 348 -0.45 14.64 42.99
C HIS A 348 0.99 14.35 43.46
N SER A 349 1.88 13.98 42.53
CA SER A 349 3.30 13.71 42.82
C SER A 349 4.00 14.91 43.43
N LEU A 350 3.77 16.12 42.90
CA LEU A 350 4.39 17.35 43.42
C LEU A 350 3.84 17.74 44.79
N LYS A 351 2.54 17.59 45.02
CA LYS A 351 1.91 17.83 46.33
C LYS A 351 2.47 16.91 47.40
N ASP A 352 2.62 15.63 47.11
CA ASP A 352 3.12 14.66 48.09
C ASP A 352 4.64 14.75 48.32
N ILE A 353 5.44 14.93 47.25
CA ILE A 353 6.90 14.97 47.34
C ILE A 353 7.43 16.32 47.81
N LEU A 354 6.91 17.45 47.30
CA LEU A 354 7.46 18.78 47.57
C LEU A 354 6.64 19.61 48.56
N ASN A 355 5.54 19.03 49.10
CA ASN A 355 4.56 19.71 49.96
C ASN A 355 3.98 20.99 49.30
N SER A 356 3.86 20.97 47.97
CA SER A 356 3.44 22.14 47.20
C SER A 356 1.95 22.40 47.30
N SER A 357 1.57 23.66 47.13
CA SER A 357 0.19 24.14 47.18
C SER A 357 -0.32 24.64 45.85
N ASN A 358 0.57 25.13 44.98
CA ASN A 358 0.23 25.84 43.76
C ASN A 358 1.12 25.35 42.61
N ILE A 359 0.50 24.80 41.55
CA ILE A 359 1.17 24.17 40.41
C ILE A 359 0.60 24.67 39.09
N VAL A 360 1.47 24.97 38.13
CA VAL A 360 1.12 25.33 36.75
C VAL A 360 1.95 24.50 35.78
N ILE A 361 1.32 23.93 34.77
CA ILE A 361 2.00 23.19 33.69
C ILE A 361 1.76 23.89 32.36
N PHE A 362 2.85 24.27 31.71
CA PHE A 362 2.87 24.84 30.37
C PHE A 362 3.32 23.80 29.34
N PHE A 363 2.67 23.75 28.17
CA PHE A 363 3.18 23.01 27.01
C PHE A 363 3.39 23.89 25.79
N LYS A 364 4.35 23.47 24.97
CA LYS A 364 4.70 24.08 23.69
C LYS A 364 3.62 23.75 22.66
N THR A 365 3.01 24.80 22.10
CA THR A 365 2.07 24.69 20.98
C THR A 365 2.81 24.48 19.65
N LYS A 366 2.10 24.07 18.58
CA LYS A 366 2.66 23.94 17.21
C LYS A 366 3.41 25.21 16.75
N ASN A 367 2.98 26.40 17.20
CA ASN A 367 3.60 27.70 16.89
C ASN A 367 4.83 28.04 17.78
N GLN A 368 5.37 27.07 18.52
CA GLN A 368 6.46 27.22 19.50
C GLN A 368 6.17 28.10 20.73
N ILE A 369 4.93 28.54 20.92
CA ILE A 369 4.51 29.35 22.08
C ILE A 369 4.12 28.42 23.23
N PHE A 370 4.59 28.67 24.45
CA PHE A 370 4.16 27.94 25.64
C PHE A 370 2.85 28.50 26.19
N LYS A 371 1.85 27.65 26.40
CA LYS A 371 0.56 28.00 27.02
C LYS A 371 0.30 27.15 28.26
N PRO A 372 -0.43 27.67 29.27
CA PRO A 372 -0.85 26.87 30.40
C PRO A 372 -1.89 25.84 29.93
N ASN A 373 -1.63 24.57 30.21
CA ASN A 373 -2.51 23.44 29.91
C ASN A 373 -3.10 22.82 31.17
N TYR A 374 -2.51 23.09 32.34
CA TYR A 374 -3.02 22.65 33.62
C TYR A 374 -2.67 23.66 34.72
N ILE A 375 -3.65 23.95 35.57
CA ILE A 375 -3.57 24.97 36.61
C ILE A 375 -4.19 24.39 37.89
N SER A 376 -3.48 24.48 39.02
CA SER A 376 -3.95 24.00 40.33
C SER A 376 -3.50 24.95 41.44
N PHE A 377 -4.34 25.92 41.80
CA PHE A 377 -4.13 26.86 42.91
C PHE A 377 -5.10 26.61 44.07
N LYS A 378 -4.73 27.09 45.27
CA LYS A 378 -5.66 27.16 46.42
C LYS A 378 -6.66 28.32 46.36
N ASP A 379 -6.35 29.42 45.66
CA ASP A 379 -7.27 30.54 45.45
C ASP A 379 -7.87 30.49 44.04
N SER A 380 -9.18 30.36 43.94
CA SER A 380 -9.90 30.25 42.67
C SER A 380 -9.83 31.54 41.83
N ARG A 381 -9.56 32.70 42.44
CA ARG A 381 -9.46 33.98 41.70
C ARG A 381 -8.22 34.02 40.79
N LEU A 382 -7.14 33.35 41.17
CA LEU A 382 -5.94 33.23 40.34
C LEU A 382 -6.16 32.31 39.14
N ILE A 383 -7.01 31.28 39.27
CA ILE A 383 -7.36 30.37 38.18
C ILE A 383 -8.08 31.15 37.08
N ASN A 384 -9.18 31.84 37.42
CA ASN A 384 -9.93 32.66 36.47
C ASN A 384 -9.05 33.74 35.83
N PHE A 385 -8.19 34.42 36.61
CA PHE A 385 -7.28 35.43 36.07
C PHE A 385 -6.34 34.86 34.99
N ILE A 386 -5.77 33.67 35.19
CA ILE A 386 -4.84 33.05 34.22
C ILE A 386 -5.59 32.53 32.99
N GLU A 387 -6.79 31.99 33.15
CA GLU A 387 -7.62 31.49 32.05
C GLU A 387 -8.18 32.64 31.17
N GLU A 388 -8.68 33.72 31.77
CA GLU A 388 -9.23 34.89 31.06
C GLU A 388 -8.15 35.72 30.36
N SER A 389 -6.95 35.81 30.94
CA SER A 389 -5.84 36.63 30.39
C SER A 389 -5.12 35.99 29.19
N ASN A 390 -5.46 34.76 28.81
CA ASN A 390 -4.89 34.05 27.66
C ASN A 390 -3.35 33.96 27.71
N LEU A 391 -2.79 33.91 28.94
CA LEU A 391 -1.36 34.01 29.21
C LEU A 391 -0.54 33.03 28.36
N SER A 392 0.45 33.56 27.64
CA SER A 392 1.31 32.75 26.78
C SER A 392 2.75 33.23 26.89
N ALA A 393 3.67 32.31 27.20
CA ALA A 393 5.09 32.60 27.33
C ALA A 393 5.77 32.53 25.96
N THR A 394 5.84 33.67 25.28
CA THR A 394 6.65 33.90 24.06
C THR A 394 8.09 34.31 24.37
N PHE A 395 8.45 34.47 25.65
CA PHE A 395 9.63 35.20 26.13
C PHE A 395 10.67 34.32 26.87
N ILE A 396 10.66 33.00 26.71
CA ILE A 396 11.71 32.17 27.28
C ILE A 396 13.00 32.43 26.50
N ASP A 397 13.95 33.10 27.14
CA ASP A 397 15.24 33.46 26.53
C ASP A 397 15.95 32.21 25.98
N THR A 398 16.54 32.36 24.78
CA THR A 398 17.33 31.34 24.09
C THR A 398 18.45 30.77 24.95
N GLN A 399 19.08 31.59 25.81
CA GLN A 399 20.11 31.10 26.73
C GLN A 399 19.51 30.18 27.81
N LEU A 400 18.34 30.54 28.34
CA LEU A 400 17.64 29.78 29.38
C LEU A 400 17.01 28.49 28.82
N MET A 401 16.53 28.52 27.57
CA MET A 401 16.21 27.29 26.81
C MET A 401 17.42 26.37 26.66
N ASN A 402 18.59 26.93 26.28
CA ASN A 402 19.81 26.15 26.14
C ASN A 402 20.24 25.52 27.47
N ASP A 403 20.10 26.23 28.59
CA ASP A 403 20.43 25.67 29.91
C ASP A 403 19.47 24.53 30.32
N PHE A 404 18.15 24.68 30.11
CA PHE A 404 17.19 23.60 30.31
C PHE A 404 17.48 22.37 29.42
N ILE A 405 17.88 22.59 28.16
CA ILE A 405 18.16 21.52 27.20
C ILE A 405 19.50 20.82 27.51
N LYS A 406 20.55 21.59 27.81
CA LYS A 406 21.93 21.12 27.96
C LYS A 406 22.15 20.40 29.29
N TYR A 407 21.56 20.90 30.38
CA TYR A 407 21.80 20.37 31.71
C TYR A 407 20.64 19.51 32.25
N ARG A 408 19.44 19.61 31.65
CA ARG A 408 18.16 19.11 32.23
C ARG A 408 17.93 19.61 33.67
N SER A 409 18.63 20.67 34.07
CA SER A 409 18.71 21.10 35.45
C SER A 409 17.45 21.85 35.84
N VAL A 410 16.85 21.44 36.95
CA VAL A 410 15.80 22.20 37.60
C VAL A 410 16.34 23.53 38.12
N ILE A 411 15.60 24.60 37.89
CA ILE A 411 15.96 25.95 38.35
C ILE A 411 15.15 26.30 39.60
N PHE A 412 15.84 26.70 40.67
CA PHE A 412 15.22 27.16 41.91
C PHE A 412 15.17 28.68 41.95
N TYR A 413 14.19 29.26 42.65
CA TYR A 413 14.00 30.73 42.74
C TYR A 413 15.25 31.54 43.15
N LYS A 414 16.26 30.94 43.82
CA LYS A 414 17.53 31.60 44.17
C LYS A 414 18.51 31.70 43.00
N ASP A 415 18.39 30.84 42.01
CA ASP A 415 19.29 30.76 40.85
C ASP A 415 18.90 31.78 39.76
N PHE A 416 17.77 32.48 39.90
CA PHE A 416 17.33 33.56 39.00
C PHE A 416 18.02 34.90 39.31
N TYR A 417 19.05 35.24 38.54
CA TYR A 417 19.65 36.57 38.54
C TYR A 417 18.79 37.58 37.75
N LYS A 418 17.88 38.31 38.43
CA LYS A 418 17.14 39.49 37.94
C LYS A 418 16.79 39.49 36.43
N THR A 419 16.08 38.47 35.97
CA THR A 419 15.50 38.43 34.61
C THR A 419 13.99 38.70 34.63
N ASP A 420 13.41 39.14 33.51
CA ASP A 420 11.97 39.42 33.39
C ASP A 420 11.10 38.18 33.69
N LEU A 421 11.62 36.97 33.42
CA LEU A 421 10.98 35.71 33.79
C LEU A 421 10.80 35.53 35.30
N SER A 422 11.73 36.05 36.12
CA SER A 422 11.55 36.03 37.58
C SER A 422 10.38 36.91 38.01
N GLN A 423 10.17 38.07 37.37
CA GLN A 423 9.00 38.91 37.63
C GLN A 423 7.70 38.22 37.19
N PHE A 424 7.72 37.53 36.04
CA PHE A 424 6.56 36.78 35.56
C PHE A 424 6.14 35.64 36.50
N PHE A 425 7.09 34.85 37.02
CA PHE A 425 6.77 33.78 37.96
C PHE A 425 6.46 34.31 39.38
N ASP A 426 7.08 35.40 39.82
CA ASP A 426 6.78 36.08 41.08
C ASP A 426 5.34 36.65 41.12
N LEU A 427 4.75 36.99 39.97
CA LEU A 427 3.34 37.38 39.84
C LEU A 427 2.36 36.20 40.03
N ILE A 428 2.82 34.97 39.81
CA ILE A 428 1.99 33.77 39.71
C ILE A 428 2.17 32.85 40.93
N LEU A 429 3.37 32.79 41.53
CA LEU A 429 3.70 31.88 42.63
C LEU A 429 4.48 32.56 43.77
N PRO A 430 4.21 32.18 45.04
CA PRO A 430 4.97 32.68 46.18
C PRO A 430 6.38 32.08 46.20
N LYS A 431 7.37 32.88 46.62
CA LYS A 431 8.74 32.37 46.90
C LYS A 431 8.76 31.56 48.21
N PRO A 432 9.42 30.39 48.26
CA PRO A 432 10.26 29.80 47.21
C PRO A 432 9.48 28.95 46.18
N TYR A 433 9.97 28.91 44.94
CA TYR A 433 9.42 28.06 43.86
C TYR A 433 10.52 27.34 43.06
N VAL A 434 10.08 26.41 42.22
CA VAL A 434 10.91 25.52 41.39
C VAL A 434 10.33 25.41 39.97
N VAL A 435 11.20 25.37 38.96
CA VAL A 435 10.85 25.17 37.55
C VAL A 435 11.49 23.86 37.04
N ILE A 436 10.64 22.89 36.70
CA ILE A 436 11.00 21.53 36.27
C ILE A 436 10.71 21.39 34.77
N PRO A 437 11.73 21.15 33.92
CA PRO A 437 11.53 21.07 32.47
C PRO A 437 11.05 19.69 32.01
N ILE A 438 10.23 19.66 30.95
CA ILE A 438 9.81 18.46 30.22
C ILE A 438 10.52 18.49 28.85
N VAL A 439 11.47 17.58 28.63
CA VAL A 439 12.38 17.60 27.46
C VAL A 439 12.29 16.30 26.67
N GLN A 440 11.93 16.39 25.38
CA GLN A 440 11.89 15.28 24.44
C GLN A 440 13.00 15.44 23.38
N LYS A 441 13.93 14.46 23.30
CA LYS A 441 15.01 14.44 22.28
C LYS A 441 15.83 15.75 22.17
N GLY A 442 16.01 16.49 23.26
CA GLY A 442 16.72 17.77 23.27
C GLY A 442 15.86 19.00 22.92
N ILE A 443 14.54 18.83 22.79
CA ILE A 443 13.57 19.92 22.62
C ILE A 443 12.81 20.08 23.95
N LEU A 444 12.71 21.32 24.44
CA LEU A 444 11.84 21.67 25.56
C LEU A 444 10.38 21.65 25.06
N GLU A 445 9.59 20.68 25.54
CA GLU A 445 8.18 20.49 25.16
C GLU A 445 7.23 21.07 26.22
N GLY A 446 7.65 21.15 27.48
CA GLY A 446 6.84 21.71 28.56
C GLY A 446 7.66 22.21 29.76
N LEU A 447 6.99 22.96 30.63
CA LEU A 447 7.52 23.46 31.90
C LEU A 447 6.50 23.23 33.01
N VAL A 448 6.93 22.59 34.10
CA VAL A 448 6.13 22.43 35.31
C VAL A 448 6.68 23.38 36.37
N ILE A 449 5.81 24.19 36.97
CA ILE A 449 6.20 25.20 37.95
C ILE A 449 5.41 24.99 39.23
N SER A 450 6.10 24.99 40.36
CA SER A 450 5.54 24.66 41.67
C SER A 450 6.13 25.55 42.76
N ASP A 451 5.32 25.92 43.76
CA ASP A 451 5.86 26.44 45.02
C ASP A 451 6.51 25.32 45.87
N LEU A 452 7.30 25.73 46.86
CA LEU A 452 8.06 24.87 47.78
C LEU A 452 7.87 25.30 49.24
N ASP A 453 7.98 24.36 50.17
CA ASP A 453 8.02 24.66 51.61
C ASP A 453 9.32 25.38 52.00
N LYS A 454 9.19 26.52 52.70
CA LYS A 454 10.31 27.33 53.21
C LYS A 454 11.22 26.54 54.16
N ASN A 455 10.65 25.67 54.99
CA ASN A 455 11.40 24.89 55.97
C ASN A 455 12.24 23.80 55.29
N LEU A 456 11.69 23.14 54.27
CA LEU A 456 12.44 22.16 53.47
C LEU A 456 13.58 22.82 52.69
N VAL A 457 13.32 23.98 52.07
CA VAL A 457 14.31 24.76 51.31
C VAL A 457 15.46 25.28 52.18
N GLN A 458 15.21 25.62 53.44
CA GLN A 458 16.25 26.12 54.34
C GLN A 458 17.22 25.02 54.81
N ASN A 459 16.72 23.80 55.01
CA ASN A 459 17.49 22.71 55.62
C ASN A 459 18.02 21.65 54.62
N TYR A 460 17.37 21.48 53.46
CA TYR A 460 17.60 20.34 52.55
C TYR A 460 17.69 20.71 51.06
N LEU A 461 18.18 21.93 50.73
CA LEU A 461 18.20 22.45 49.35
C LEU A 461 18.91 21.55 48.32
N SER A 462 20.01 20.87 48.70
CA SER A 462 20.73 19.93 47.83
C SER A 462 19.86 18.71 47.49
N LEU A 463 19.29 18.07 48.51
CA LEU A 463 18.39 16.93 48.36
C LEU A 463 17.16 17.27 47.51
N LEU A 464 16.60 18.48 47.68
CA LEU A 464 15.50 18.97 46.83
C LEU A 464 15.92 19.16 45.37
N LYS A 465 17.14 19.63 45.09
CA LYS A 465 17.67 19.74 43.72
C LYS A 465 17.75 18.37 43.04
N ASP A 466 18.26 17.36 43.75
CA ASP A 466 18.36 15.99 43.24
C ASP A 466 16.97 15.38 42.96
N ILE A 467 16.04 15.47 43.91
CA ILE A 467 14.66 14.99 43.76
C ILE A 467 13.97 15.65 42.56
N ALA A 468 14.10 16.96 42.41
CA ALA A 468 13.45 17.67 41.31
C ALA A 468 14.06 17.29 39.94
N ASN A 469 15.37 17.03 39.87
CA ASN A 469 16.00 16.49 38.65
C ASN A 469 15.46 15.09 38.30
N HIS A 470 15.21 14.22 39.29
CA HIS A 470 14.54 12.93 39.07
C HIS A 470 13.10 13.11 38.56
N LEU A 471 12.34 14.07 39.11
CA LEU A 471 11.00 14.42 38.64
C LEU A 471 11.02 14.94 37.19
N ALA A 472 11.99 15.75 36.79
CA ALA A 472 12.15 16.21 35.40
C ALA A 472 12.27 15.03 34.42
N ILE A 473 13.03 13.99 34.79
CA ILE A 473 13.18 12.77 33.99
C ILE A 473 11.86 11.99 33.93
N LEU A 474 11.19 11.79 35.07
CA LEU A 474 9.90 11.06 35.13
C LEU A 474 8.79 11.76 34.35
N PHE A 475 8.67 13.09 34.46
CA PHE A 475 7.68 13.86 33.69
C PHE A 475 8.00 13.84 32.19
N SER A 476 9.28 13.93 31.82
CA SER A 476 9.72 13.83 30.41
C SER A 476 9.39 12.46 29.80
N THR A 477 9.68 11.35 30.50
CA THR A 477 9.40 10.00 29.98
C THR A 477 7.90 9.71 29.91
N ALA A 478 7.12 10.13 30.92
CA ALA A 478 5.67 9.98 30.92
C ALA A 478 5.00 10.81 29.80
N PHE A 479 5.43 12.06 29.59
CA PHE A 479 4.96 12.89 28.48
C PHE A 479 5.22 12.23 27.11
N VAL A 480 6.43 11.72 26.88
CA VAL A 480 6.77 11.03 25.62
C VAL A 480 5.86 9.83 25.39
N ARG A 481 5.58 9.04 26.43
CA ARG A 481 4.69 7.87 26.34
C ARG A 481 3.26 8.27 25.97
N VAL A 482 2.67 9.25 26.67
CA VAL A 482 1.31 9.74 26.40
C VAL A 482 1.19 10.36 25.01
N ASN A 483 2.17 11.17 24.58
CA ASN A 483 2.22 11.78 23.24
C ASN A 483 2.25 10.71 22.13
N ILE A 484 3.08 9.66 22.28
CA ILE A 484 3.12 8.53 21.35
C ILE A 484 1.79 7.76 21.35
N TYR A 485 1.22 7.48 22.53
CA TYR A 485 -0.04 6.74 22.66
C TYR A 485 -1.22 7.48 22.00
N GLN A 486 -1.34 8.80 22.22
CA GLN A 486 -2.38 9.60 21.57
C GLN A 486 -2.21 9.65 20.04
N LYS A 487 -0.98 9.76 19.52
CA LYS A 487 -0.69 9.68 18.07
C LYS A 487 -1.00 8.30 17.48
N LEU A 488 -0.81 7.22 18.24
CA LEU A 488 -1.24 5.88 17.83
C LEU A 488 -2.76 5.75 17.83
N LEU A 489 -3.46 6.35 18.79
CA LEU A 489 -4.92 6.37 18.83
C LEU A 489 -5.53 7.19 17.68
N SER A 490 -4.96 8.33 17.29
CA SER A 490 -5.45 9.08 16.12
C SER A 490 -5.27 8.28 14.83
N LYS A 491 -4.06 7.74 14.58
CA LYS A 491 -3.79 6.87 13.43
C LYS A 491 -4.64 5.59 13.42
N SER A 492 -4.98 5.03 14.59
CA SER A 492 -5.90 3.90 14.69
C SER A 492 -7.34 4.28 14.29
N LYS A 493 -7.81 5.48 14.65
CA LYS A 493 -9.13 5.99 14.21
C LYS A 493 -9.15 6.25 12.70
N GLU A 494 -8.11 6.88 12.15
CA GLU A 494 -7.94 7.11 10.71
C GLU A 494 -7.95 5.77 9.95
N SER A 495 -7.16 4.79 10.39
CA SER A 495 -7.11 3.45 9.79
C SER A 495 -8.46 2.73 9.82
N LYS A 496 -9.25 2.87 10.90
CA LYS A 496 -10.63 2.33 10.96
C LYS A 496 -11.56 2.99 9.94
N ILE A 497 -11.47 4.31 9.76
CA ILE A 497 -12.23 5.06 8.75
C ILE A 497 -11.85 4.58 7.34
N ILE A 498 -10.56 4.52 7.04
CA ILE A 498 -10.03 4.03 5.76
C ILE A 498 -10.50 2.60 5.48
N ASN A 499 -10.41 1.69 6.45
CA ASN A 499 -10.84 0.29 6.28
C ASN A 499 -12.35 0.16 6.04
N ARG A 500 -13.20 0.98 6.69
CA ARG A 500 -14.63 1.04 6.39
C ARG A 500 -14.87 1.44 4.92
N ILE A 501 -14.22 2.51 4.49
CA ILE A 501 -14.32 3.05 3.13
C ILE A 501 -13.85 2.00 2.10
N ILE A 502 -12.73 1.30 2.35
CA ILE A 502 -12.28 0.21 1.48
C ILE A 502 -13.35 -0.89 1.38
N PHE A 503 -13.94 -1.31 2.50
CA PHE A 503 -14.96 -2.36 2.48
C PHE A 503 -16.25 -1.95 1.75
N GLU A 504 -16.73 -0.72 1.97
CA GLU A 504 -17.99 -0.21 1.39
C GLU A 504 -17.88 0.16 -0.10
N TYR A 505 -16.71 0.59 -0.57
CA TYR A 505 -16.56 1.16 -1.92
C TYR A 505 -15.77 0.29 -2.91
N SER A 506 -14.91 -0.64 -2.45
CA SER A 506 -14.11 -1.50 -3.34
C SER A 506 -14.95 -2.41 -4.26
N SER A 507 -16.17 -2.75 -3.87
CA SER A 507 -17.09 -3.58 -4.66
C SER A 507 -17.99 -2.80 -5.62
N LYS A 508 -17.99 -1.46 -5.59
CA LYS A 508 -18.87 -0.64 -6.43
C LYS A 508 -18.37 -0.57 -7.87
N ARG A 509 -19.28 -0.90 -8.78
CA ARG A 509 -19.02 -1.01 -10.23
C ARG A 509 -19.56 0.17 -11.04
N GLU A 510 -20.55 0.89 -10.50
CA GLU A 510 -21.13 2.06 -11.17
C GLU A 510 -20.35 3.33 -10.83
N LEU A 511 -19.61 3.84 -11.81
CA LEU A 511 -18.74 5.01 -11.67
C LEU A 511 -19.48 6.23 -11.10
N ASN A 512 -20.67 6.55 -11.61
CA ASN A 512 -21.46 7.70 -11.12
C ASN A 512 -21.94 7.53 -9.67
N SER A 513 -22.30 6.31 -9.27
CA SER A 513 -22.73 6.01 -7.89
C SER A 513 -21.53 6.12 -6.93
N LEU A 514 -20.39 5.55 -7.31
CA LEU A 514 -19.14 5.66 -6.57
C LEU A 514 -18.73 7.13 -6.33
N ILE A 515 -18.69 7.95 -7.39
CA ILE A 515 -18.34 9.38 -7.28
C ILE A 515 -19.34 10.12 -6.36
N ASN A 516 -20.64 9.86 -6.50
CA ASN A 516 -21.67 10.47 -5.64
C ASN A 516 -21.41 10.18 -4.16
N ASP A 517 -21.02 8.95 -3.83
CA ASP A 517 -20.85 8.55 -2.45
C ASP A 517 -19.49 8.96 -1.88
N ILE A 518 -18.41 9.00 -2.69
CA ILE A 518 -17.14 9.63 -2.30
C ILE A 518 -17.36 11.10 -1.89
N VAL A 519 -18.15 11.84 -2.67
CA VAL A 519 -18.51 13.24 -2.35
C VAL A 519 -19.28 13.34 -1.03
N LYS A 520 -20.21 12.41 -0.75
CA LYS A 520 -20.90 12.38 0.56
C LYS A 520 -19.95 12.04 1.70
N GLU A 521 -19.11 11.02 1.53
CA GLU A 521 -18.20 10.53 2.56
C GLU A 521 -17.21 11.61 3.01
N VAL A 522 -16.60 12.33 2.06
CA VAL A 522 -15.72 13.48 2.36
C VAL A 522 -16.46 14.60 3.09
N SER A 523 -17.74 14.85 2.76
CA SER A 523 -18.56 15.86 3.45
C SER A 523 -18.93 15.48 4.90
N LEU A 524 -18.98 14.17 5.20
CA LEU A 524 -19.19 13.64 6.56
C LEU A 524 -17.90 13.66 7.38
N LEU A 525 -16.77 13.32 6.76
CA LEU A 525 -15.45 13.33 7.40
C LEU A 525 -14.94 14.73 7.71
N ILE A 526 -15.27 15.72 6.87
CA ILE A 526 -14.89 17.11 7.05
C ILE A 526 -16.16 17.97 7.12
N PRO A 527 -16.71 18.19 8.33
CA PRO A 527 -17.89 19.03 8.52
C PRO A 527 -17.72 20.45 7.97
N TYR A 528 -18.80 21.00 7.41
CA TYR A 528 -18.82 22.31 6.75
C TYR A 528 -17.87 22.42 5.54
N SER A 529 -17.58 21.30 4.88
CA SER A 529 -16.90 21.28 3.59
C SER A 529 -17.85 21.12 2.40
N ILE A 530 -17.37 21.54 1.22
CA ILE A 530 -18.01 21.31 -0.07
C ILE A 530 -17.01 20.52 -0.91
N PRO A 531 -17.10 19.18 -0.94
CA PRO A 531 -16.33 18.36 -1.86
C PRO A 531 -16.83 18.48 -3.31
N VAL A 532 -15.88 18.55 -4.22
CA VAL A 532 -16.10 18.63 -5.67
C VAL A 532 -15.11 17.67 -6.33
N PHE A 533 -15.65 16.73 -7.09
CA PHE A 533 -14.89 15.81 -7.93
C PHE A 533 -14.83 16.41 -9.34
N ILE A 534 -13.63 16.78 -9.79
CA ILE A 534 -13.40 17.35 -11.13
C ILE A 534 -12.47 16.45 -11.96
N SER A 535 -12.52 16.59 -13.28
CA SER A 535 -11.52 16.09 -14.23
C SER A 535 -11.24 17.17 -15.25
N PHE A 536 -10.05 17.23 -15.83
CA PHE A 536 -9.76 18.19 -16.90
C PHE A 536 -10.00 17.58 -18.28
N LYS A 537 -10.57 18.37 -19.20
CA LYS A 537 -10.68 18.03 -20.63
C LYS A 537 -10.27 19.25 -21.45
N SER A 538 -9.21 19.13 -22.25
CA SER A 538 -8.66 20.23 -23.05
C SER A 538 -8.35 21.50 -22.22
N ASN A 539 -7.72 21.34 -21.06
CA ASN A 539 -7.43 22.38 -20.05
C ASN A 539 -8.65 23.04 -19.37
N VAL A 540 -9.89 22.60 -19.64
CA VAL A 540 -11.08 23.09 -18.94
C VAL A 540 -11.45 22.13 -17.80
N PRO A 541 -11.68 22.61 -16.56
CA PRO A 541 -12.16 21.77 -15.46
C PRO A 541 -13.63 21.38 -15.68
N LEU A 542 -13.88 20.09 -15.86
CA LEU A 542 -15.21 19.49 -15.92
C LEU A 542 -15.61 19.01 -14.52
N ILE A 543 -16.72 19.51 -13.99
CA ILE A 543 -17.31 18.97 -12.75
C ILE A 543 -17.89 17.59 -13.06
N LEU A 544 -17.32 16.55 -12.46
CA LEU A 544 -17.90 15.20 -12.48
C LEU A 544 -19.05 15.13 -11.46
N LYS A 545 -18.83 15.59 -10.21
CA LYS A 545 -19.90 15.73 -9.20
C LYS A 545 -19.55 16.73 -8.10
N THR A 546 -20.58 17.31 -7.50
CA THR A 546 -20.55 17.91 -6.15
C THR A 546 -21.92 17.71 -5.50
N ILE A 547 -22.10 18.16 -4.27
CA ILE A 547 -23.40 18.22 -3.58
C ILE A 547 -24.32 19.14 -4.40
N ASP A 548 -25.50 18.64 -4.79
CA ASP A 548 -26.32 19.28 -5.84
C ASP A 548 -26.74 20.73 -5.51
N HIS A 549 -26.92 21.06 -4.22
CA HIS A 549 -27.20 22.43 -3.76
C HIS A 549 -26.08 23.44 -4.09
N TYR A 550 -24.82 23.00 -4.14
CA TYR A 550 -23.65 23.85 -4.41
C TYR A 550 -23.21 23.83 -5.88
N LYS A 551 -23.90 23.08 -6.76
CA LYS A 551 -23.47 22.86 -8.15
C LYS A 551 -23.30 24.16 -8.97
N SER A 552 -24.24 25.11 -8.81
CA SER A 552 -24.16 26.43 -9.44
C SER A 552 -22.96 27.23 -8.93
N LEU A 553 -22.85 27.37 -7.60
CA LEU A 553 -21.77 28.06 -6.90
C LEU A 553 -20.38 27.53 -7.29
N VAL A 554 -20.20 26.21 -7.30
CA VAL A 554 -18.96 25.54 -7.71
C VAL A 554 -18.62 25.83 -9.18
N SER A 555 -19.61 25.86 -10.08
CA SER A 555 -19.38 26.19 -11.49
C SER A 555 -18.94 27.65 -11.69
N VAL A 556 -19.47 28.59 -10.91
CA VAL A 556 -19.04 30.00 -10.93
C VAL A 556 -17.60 30.12 -10.42
N ILE A 557 -17.24 29.42 -9.33
CA ILE A 557 -15.88 29.47 -8.78
C ILE A 557 -14.85 28.89 -9.75
N LEU A 558 -15.12 27.70 -10.32
CA LEU A 558 -14.18 27.03 -11.24
C LEU A 558 -13.93 27.82 -12.52
N ASN A 559 -14.98 28.42 -13.10
CA ASN A 559 -14.87 29.23 -14.31
C ASN A 559 -14.14 30.56 -14.09
N ASN A 560 -14.16 31.08 -12.86
CA ASN A 560 -13.54 32.36 -12.48
C ASN A 560 -12.24 32.18 -11.68
N PHE A 561 -11.65 30.98 -11.64
CA PHE A 561 -10.38 30.80 -10.94
C PHE A 561 -9.25 31.62 -11.59
N PRO A 562 -8.48 32.40 -10.81
CA PRO A 562 -7.28 33.08 -11.28
C PRO A 562 -6.30 32.12 -11.96
N TYR A 563 -5.57 32.60 -12.98
CA TYR A 563 -4.60 31.80 -13.74
C TYR A 563 -3.53 31.15 -12.84
N SER A 564 -3.18 31.80 -11.72
CA SER A 564 -2.29 31.26 -10.68
C SER A 564 -2.85 29.99 -9.99
N ILE A 565 -4.16 29.95 -9.71
CA ILE A 565 -4.83 28.76 -9.15
C ILE A 565 -5.01 27.70 -10.24
N GLN A 566 -5.37 28.08 -11.47
CA GLN A 566 -5.49 27.13 -12.59
C GLN A 566 -4.15 26.42 -12.86
N ASN A 567 -3.03 27.13 -12.82
CA ASN A 567 -1.69 26.53 -12.96
C ASN A 567 -1.35 25.58 -11.81
N LYS A 568 -1.72 25.90 -10.55
CA LYS A 568 -1.55 24.97 -9.41
C LYS A 568 -2.42 23.73 -9.53
N LEU A 569 -3.66 23.86 -10.02
CA LEU A 569 -4.53 22.71 -10.31
C LEU A 569 -3.95 21.82 -11.42
N LYS A 570 -3.34 22.43 -12.44
CA LYS A 570 -2.66 21.69 -13.50
C LYS A 570 -1.39 20.99 -13.00
N ASP A 571 -0.52 21.69 -12.24
CA ASP A 571 0.67 21.11 -11.61
C ASP A 571 0.28 19.96 -10.65
N SER A 572 -0.85 20.09 -9.96
CA SER A 572 -1.41 19.04 -9.11
C SER A 572 -1.72 17.75 -9.89
N ILE A 573 -2.22 17.88 -11.12
CA ILE A 573 -2.52 16.74 -12.02
C ILE A 573 -1.25 16.21 -12.67
N ASP A 574 -0.48 17.07 -13.32
CA ASP A 574 0.68 16.70 -14.14
C ASP A 574 1.81 16.09 -13.28
N ASN A 575 1.94 16.51 -12.01
CA ASN A 575 2.98 16.05 -11.08
C ASN A 575 2.45 15.32 -9.83
N LEU A 576 1.14 15.01 -9.76
CA LEU A 576 0.48 14.36 -8.61
C LEU A 576 0.74 15.03 -7.25
N LYS A 577 0.81 16.37 -7.21
CA LYS A 577 1.10 17.16 -5.99
C LYS A 577 -0.18 17.78 -5.38
N PRO A 578 -0.49 17.55 -4.10
CA PRO A 578 -1.56 18.27 -3.41
C PRO A 578 -1.17 19.73 -3.12
N PHE A 579 -2.15 20.59 -2.90
CA PHE A 579 -1.89 21.92 -2.32
C PHE A 579 -3.06 22.44 -1.48
N ILE A 580 -2.75 23.29 -0.51
CA ILE A 580 -3.71 24.03 0.32
C ILE A 580 -3.71 25.52 -0.05
N ILE A 581 -4.89 26.13 -0.03
CA ILE A 581 -5.11 27.57 0.03
C ILE A 581 -5.80 27.84 1.38
N ASN A 582 -5.06 28.38 2.35
CA ASN A 582 -5.59 28.68 3.69
C ASN A 582 -6.10 30.13 3.85
N ASP A 583 -5.90 30.95 2.82
CA ASP A 583 -6.54 32.25 2.69
C ASP A 583 -6.72 32.59 1.20
N TYR A 584 -7.95 32.87 0.79
CA TYR A 584 -8.27 33.23 -0.60
C TYR A 584 -7.88 34.66 -0.97
N SER A 585 -7.71 35.55 0.03
CA SER A 585 -7.34 36.96 -0.22
C SER A 585 -5.97 37.14 -0.88
N LEU A 586 -5.11 36.11 -0.81
CA LEU A 586 -3.76 36.12 -1.35
C LEU A 586 -3.66 35.73 -2.84
N PHE A 587 -4.78 35.37 -3.49
CA PHE A 587 -4.76 34.77 -4.83
C PHE A 587 -5.71 35.42 -5.86
N ILE A 588 -6.52 36.40 -5.46
CA ILE A 588 -7.57 36.98 -6.32
C ILE A 588 -7.27 38.46 -6.58
N ASP A 589 -6.82 38.78 -7.79
CA ASP A 589 -6.54 40.15 -8.23
C ASP A 589 -7.82 40.95 -8.57
N ASP A 590 -8.95 40.27 -8.78
CA ASP A 590 -10.26 40.88 -9.08
C ASP A 590 -11.09 41.06 -7.80
N VAL A 591 -11.24 42.32 -7.38
CA VAL A 591 -11.99 42.73 -6.18
C VAL A 591 -13.41 42.18 -6.17
N ASN A 592 -14.09 42.10 -7.33
CA ASN A 592 -15.48 41.64 -7.40
C ASN A 592 -15.59 40.13 -7.13
N ILE A 593 -14.65 39.34 -7.67
CA ILE A 593 -14.60 37.88 -7.45
C ILE A 593 -14.20 37.61 -5.98
N TYR A 594 -13.30 38.41 -5.41
CA TYR A 594 -12.92 38.29 -4.01
C TYR A 594 -14.08 38.61 -3.06
N GLU A 595 -14.80 39.71 -3.26
CA GLU A 595 -15.99 40.02 -2.45
C GLU A 595 -17.09 38.97 -2.63
N TYR A 596 -17.28 38.44 -3.84
CA TYR A 596 -18.22 37.34 -4.08
C TYR A 596 -17.83 36.07 -3.30
N ILE A 597 -16.60 35.57 -3.42
CA ILE A 597 -16.12 34.38 -2.69
C ILE A 597 -16.17 34.60 -1.17
N LYS A 598 -15.85 35.81 -0.70
CA LYS A 598 -15.94 36.21 0.71
C LYS A 598 -17.40 36.25 1.21
N SER A 599 -18.34 36.71 0.39
CA SER A 599 -19.79 36.71 0.71
C SER A 599 -20.35 35.29 0.90
N LEU A 600 -19.76 34.31 0.21
CA LEU A 600 -20.10 32.89 0.33
C LEU A 600 -19.50 32.21 1.57
N GLY A 601 -18.68 32.92 2.36
CA GLY A 601 -18.07 32.40 3.58
C GLY A 601 -16.93 31.41 3.37
N LEU A 602 -16.42 31.26 2.15
CA LEU A 602 -15.32 30.35 1.81
C LEU A 602 -14.00 30.85 2.43
N LYS A 603 -13.38 30.02 3.28
CA LYS A 603 -12.13 30.37 3.98
C LYS A 603 -10.89 29.70 3.40
N SER A 604 -11.00 28.41 3.07
CA SER A 604 -9.88 27.61 2.59
C SER A 604 -10.31 26.55 1.58
N MET A 605 -9.34 26.03 0.84
CA MET A 605 -9.50 24.89 -0.06
C MET A 605 -8.27 24.01 0.00
N ILE A 606 -8.47 22.72 -0.22
CA ILE A 606 -7.43 21.76 -0.51
C ILE A 606 -7.74 21.07 -1.84
N ALA A 607 -6.72 20.86 -2.66
CA ALA A 607 -6.80 20.15 -3.93
C ALA A 607 -5.92 18.91 -3.85
N ILE A 608 -6.50 17.75 -4.15
CA ILE A 608 -5.84 16.45 -4.03
C ILE A 608 -6.01 15.68 -5.33
N PRO A 609 -4.90 15.35 -6.01
CA PRO A 609 -4.95 14.55 -7.21
C PRO A 609 -5.30 13.11 -6.85
N ILE A 610 -6.16 12.52 -7.67
CA ILE A 610 -6.54 11.13 -7.57
C ILE A 610 -5.72 10.38 -8.62
N ASN A 611 -4.80 9.52 -8.17
CA ASN A 611 -3.95 8.79 -9.10
C ASN A 611 -4.75 7.66 -9.78
N THR A 612 -4.65 7.56 -11.10
CA THR A 612 -5.22 6.48 -11.91
C THR A 612 -4.20 6.09 -12.98
N GLU A 613 -3.84 4.82 -13.09
CA GLU A 613 -2.76 4.40 -14.00
C GLU A 613 -3.21 4.33 -15.47
N THR A 614 -4.46 3.92 -15.71
CA THR A 614 -5.00 3.62 -17.04
C THR A 614 -6.14 4.54 -17.48
N SER A 615 -6.71 5.33 -16.57
CA SER A 615 -7.85 6.20 -16.88
C SER A 615 -7.38 7.49 -17.56
N ASN A 616 -8.01 7.86 -18.69
CA ASN A 616 -7.77 9.14 -19.37
C ASN A 616 -8.41 10.36 -18.63
N LEU A 617 -9.01 10.13 -17.46
CA LEU A 617 -9.75 11.12 -16.69
C LEU A 617 -9.05 11.36 -15.37
N ASN A 618 -7.84 11.96 -15.39
CA ASN A 618 -7.09 12.29 -14.18
C ASN A 618 -7.95 13.15 -13.24
N PRO A 619 -8.51 12.61 -12.15
CA PRO A 619 -9.46 13.34 -11.34
C PRO A 619 -8.73 14.14 -10.26
N VAL A 620 -9.38 15.21 -9.80
CA VAL A 620 -8.95 15.96 -8.61
C VAL A 620 -10.14 16.08 -7.67
N LEU A 621 -9.92 15.71 -6.42
CA LEU A 621 -10.84 16.02 -5.33
C LEU A 621 -10.48 17.42 -4.81
N LEU A 622 -11.35 18.39 -5.05
CA LEU A 622 -11.32 19.69 -4.40
C LEU A 622 -12.21 19.63 -3.16
N VAL A 623 -11.71 20.09 -2.02
CA VAL A 623 -12.50 20.24 -0.80
C VAL A 623 -12.40 21.68 -0.33
N PHE A 624 -13.50 22.42 -0.48
CA PHE A 624 -13.64 23.79 0.02
C PHE A 624 -14.14 23.75 1.47
N SER A 625 -13.76 24.72 2.32
CA SER A 625 -14.30 24.86 3.70
C SER A 625 -14.90 26.25 3.95
N LEU A 626 -16.05 26.26 4.63
CA LEU A 626 -16.78 27.46 5.03
C LEU A 626 -16.41 27.96 6.44
N LYS A 627 -15.69 27.16 7.24
CA LYS A 627 -15.42 27.48 8.66
C LYS A 627 -13.99 27.23 9.11
N LYS A 628 -13.37 26.14 8.65
CA LYS A 628 -12.05 25.65 9.06
C LYS A 628 -10.96 26.21 8.12
N ARG A 629 -9.70 26.23 8.58
CA ARG A 629 -8.48 26.28 7.74
C ARG A 629 -7.87 24.88 7.76
N PHE A 630 -7.35 24.39 6.63
CA PHE A 630 -6.80 23.05 6.55
C PHE A 630 -5.40 22.98 7.18
N GLU A 631 -5.18 21.98 8.02
CA GLU A 631 -3.87 21.64 8.59
C GLU A 631 -3.18 20.55 7.75
N GLU A 632 -1.89 20.31 7.98
CA GLU A 632 -1.15 19.22 7.31
C GLU A 632 -1.78 17.84 7.58
N GLU A 633 -2.35 17.63 8.78
CA GLU A 633 -3.09 16.42 9.14
C GLU A 633 -4.33 16.18 8.25
N ASP A 634 -5.03 17.26 7.81
CA ASP A 634 -6.14 17.13 6.85
C ASP A 634 -5.64 16.73 5.46
N MET A 635 -4.46 17.23 5.06
CA MET A 635 -3.82 16.87 3.80
C MET A 635 -3.38 15.40 3.82
N GLU A 636 -2.71 14.93 4.87
CA GLU A 636 -2.28 13.53 4.99
C GLU A 636 -3.48 12.55 4.93
N LEU A 637 -4.55 12.84 5.68
CA LEU A 637 -5.76 12.02 5.68
C LEU A 637 -6.41 11.97 4.30
N LEU A 638 -6.66 13.13 3.68
CA LEU A 638 -7.33 13.17 2.38
C LEU A 638 -6.45 12.67 1.24
N LEU A 639 -5.11 12.76 1.33
CA LEU A 639 -4.19 12.12 0.38
C LEU A 639 -4.31 10.60 0.44
N SER A 640 -4.31 10.05 1.67
CA SER A 640 -4.49 8.61 1.88
C SER A 640 -5.81 8.15 1.26
N LEU A 641 -6.92 8.84 1.59
CA LEU A 641 -8.22 8.57 0.98
C LEU A 641 -8.24 8.74 -0.55
N GLY A 642 -7.57 9.78 -1.07
CA GLY A 642 -7.45 10.06 -2.51
C GLY A 642 -6.80 8.92 -3.29
N SER A 643 -5.79 8.25 -2.70
CA SER A 643 -5.18 7.06 -3.31
C SER A 643 -6.15 5.88 -3.42
N TYR A 644 -6.95 5.61 -2.39
CA TYR A 644 -7.98 4.56 -2.42
C TYR A 644 -9.12 4.91 -3.37
N PHE A 645 -9.56 6.17 -3.39
CA PHE A 645 -10.54 6.68 -4.34
C PHE A 645 -10.05 6.53 -5.79
N GLY A 646 -8.74 6.65 -6.04
CA GLY A 646 -8.13 6.37 -7.33
C GLY A 646 -8.32 4.93 -7.77
N VAL A 647 -7.96 3.96 -6.91
CA VAL A 647 -8.17 2.53 -7.17
C VAL A 647 -9.65 2.20 -7.41
N PHE A 648 -10.58 2.76 -6.63
CA PHE A 648 -12.01 2.51 -6.83
C PHE A 648 -12.51 3.14 -8.15
N PHE A 649 -12.12 4.38 -8.44
CA PHE A 649 -12.49 5.08 -9.67
C PHE A 649 -11.96 4.35 -10.91
N GLU A 650 -10.71 3.90 -10.86
CA GLU A 650 -10.07 3.13 -11.91
C GLU A 650 -10.82 1.81 -12.16
N ASN A 651 -11.07 1.01 -11.12
CA ASN A 651 -11.85 -0.23 -11.22
C ASN A 651 -13.27 0.00 -11.79
N ALA A 652 -13.97 1.04 -11.33
CA ALA A 652 -15.30 1.37 -11.85
C ALA A 652 -15.25 1.90 -13.29
N SER A 653 -14.20 2.62 -13.69
CA SER A 653 -14.00 3.10 -15.06
C SER A 653 -13.69 1.97 -16.04
N ILE A 654 -12.84 1.01 -15.63
CA ILE A 654 -12.57 -0.23 -16.38
C ILE A 654 -13.85 -1.05 -16.53
N TYR A 655 -14.66 -1.17 -15.47
CA TYR A 655 -15.93 -1.90 -15.56
C TYR A 655 -16.94 -1.23 -16.49
N ALA A 656 -17.06 0.10 -16.45
CA ALA A 656 -17.90 0.85 -17.38
C ALA A 656 -17.45 0.65 -18.84
N PHE A 657 -16.14 0.78 -19.11
CA PHE A 657 -15.55 0.51 -20.42
C PHE A 657 -15.79 -0.92 -20.92
N LEU A 658 -15.67 -1.92 -20.03
CA LEU A 658 -15.98 -3.31 -20.36
C LEU A 658 -17.47 -3.52 -20.65
N GLN A 659 -18.38 -2.86 -19.91
CA GLN A 659 -19.81 -2.92 -20.22
C GLN A 659 -20.13 -2.28 -21.57
N GLU A 660 -19.57 -1.11 -21.89
CA GLU A 660 -19.74 -0.47 -23.20
C GLU A 660 -19.23 -1.37 -24.35
N ARG A 661 -18.09 -2.03 -24.15
CA ARG A 661 -17.57 -3.03 -25.11
C ARG A 661 -18.43 -4.28 -25.23
N LEU A 662 -19.00 -4.79 -24.13
CA LEU A 662 -19.90 -5.95 -24.17
C LEU A 662 -21.17 -5.61 -24.96
N VAL A 663 -21.79 -4.45 -24.71
CA VAL A 663 -22.97 -3.98 -25.46
C VAL A 663 -22.63 -3.81 -26.95
N GLY A 664 -21.50 -3.18 -27.27
CA GLY A 664 -21.05 -3.02 -28.67
C GLY A 664 -20.77 -4.36 -29.36
N THR A 665 -20.20 -5.34 -28.64
CA THR A 665 -19.93 -6.69 -29.15
C THR A 665 -21.22 -7.46 -29.41
N GLN A 666 -22.20 -7.35 -28.51
CA GLN A 666 -23.51 -7.97 -28.68
C GLN A 666 -24.25 -7.37 -29.89
N MET A 667 -24.25 -6.04 -30.05
CA MET A 667 -24.83 -5.39 -31.23
C MET A 667 -24.19 -5.86 -32.55
N LEU A 668 -22.86 -6.05 -32.58
CA LEU A 668 -22.16 -6.60 -33.75
C LEU A 668 -22.49 -8.07 -34.01
N TYR A 669 -22.70 -8.87 -32.95
CA TYR A 669 -23.07 -10.28 -33.06
C TYR A 669 -24.50 -10.46 -33.58
N ASP A 670 -25.47 -9.73 -33.02
CA ASP A 670 -26.86 -9.72 -33.47
C ASP A 670 -26.94 -9.26 -34.94
N PHE A 671 -26.14 -8.26 -35.30
CA PHE A 671 -26.00 -7.80 -36.68
C PHE A 671 -25.38 -8.86 -37.61
N LEU A 672 -24.33 -9.56 -37.17
CA LEU A 672 -23.69 -10.65 -37.92
C LEU A 672 -24.68 -11.79 -38.22
N GLN A 673 -25.55 -12.16 -37.27
CA GLN A 673 -26.59 -13.15 -37.49
C GLN A 673 -27.57 -12.72 -38.60
N ILE A 674 -27.96 -11.44 -38.63
CA ILE A 674 -28.84 -10.90 -39.68
C ILE A 674 -28.15 -11.00 -41.05
N ILE A 675 -26.93 -10.47 -41.20
CA ILE A 675 -26.27 -10.42 -42.53
C ILE A 675 -25.77 -11.77 -43.05
N THR A 676 -25.45 -12.73 -42.18
CA THR A 676 -25.02 -14.09 -42.62
C THR A 676 -26.16 -14.90 -43.23
N SER A 677 -27.42 -14.55 -42.94
CA SER A 677 -28.61 -15.17 -43.55
C SER A 677 -28.94 -14.67 -44.96
N VAL A 678 -28.26 -13.62 -45.44
CA VAL A 678 -28.61 -12.92 -46.68
C VAL A 678 -27.73 -13.38 -47.85
N LEU A 679 -28.38 -13.89 -48.90
CA LEU A 679 -27.71 -14.42 -50.10
C LEU A 679 -27.40 -13.35 -51.16
N ASP A 680 -28.14 -12.23 -51.16
CA ASP A 680 -27.99 -11.12 -52.12
C ASP A 680 -27.12 -9.99 -51.54
N PRO A 681 -26.00 -9.61 -52.20
CA PRO A 681 -25.11 -8.56 -51.70
C PRO A 681 -25.80 -7.19 -51.57
N THR A 682 -26.82 -6.90 -52.38
CA THR A 682 -27.60 -5.65 -52.28
C THR A 682 -28.32 -5.55 -50.92
N ASN A 683 -28.90 -6.66 -50.49
CA ASN A 683 -29.58 -6.77 -49.20
C ASN A 683 -28.60 -6.81 -48.01
N VAL A 684 -27.40 -7.39 -48.18
CA VAL A 684 -26.31 -7.26 -47.18
C VAL A 684 -25.97 -5.79 -46.98
N ILE A 685 -25.74 -5.04 -48.07
CA ILE A 685 -25.42 -3.61 -48.04
C ILE A 685 -26.56 -2.79 -47.39
N ASN A 686 -27.81 -3.08 -47.72
CA ASN A 686 -28.96 -2.38 -47.13
C ASN A 686 -29.09 -2.62 -45.61
N ASN A 687 -28.80 -3.84 -45.15
CA ASN A 687 -28.78 -4.14 -43.71
C ASN A 687 -27.63 -3.43 -42.98
N VAL A 688 -26.44 -3.34 -43.59
CA VAL A 688 -25.33 -2.50 -43.08
C VAL A 688 -25.78 -1.04 -42.92
N TYR A 689 -26.49 -0.51 -43.92
CA TYR A 689 -27.03 0.83 -43.88
C TYR A 689 -28.04 1.03 -42.75
N LEU A 690 -29.05 0.16 -42.62
CA LEU A 690 -30.05 0.26 -41.56
C LEU A 690 -29.45 0.15 -40.15
N PHE A 691 -28.44 -0.69 -39.97
CA PHE A 691 -27.72 -0.83 -38.69
C PHE A 691 -26.95 0.46 -38.32
N ILE A 692 -26.18 1.01 -39.26
CA ILE A 692 -25.44 2.27 -39.05
C ILE A 692 -26.42 3.45 -38.85
N LYS A 693 -27.55 3.49 -39.58
CA LYS A 693 -28.65 4.47 -39.42
C LYS A 693 -29.22 4.47 -38.00
N LYS A 694 -29.46 3.29 -37.44
CA LYS A 694 -29.96 3.10 -36.07
C LYS A 694 -28.94 3.52 -35.00
N LEU A 695 -27.64 3.36 -35.25
CA LEU A 695 -26.58 3.71 -34.29
C LEU A 695 -26.36 5.22 -34.17
N LEU A 696 -26.21 5.92 -35.30
CA LEU A 696 -25.79 7.32 -35.29
C LEU A 696 -26.94 8.33 -35.16
N ASN A 697 -28.21 7.94 -35.37
CA ASN A 697 -29.40 8.79 -35.21
C ASN A 697 -29.28 10.15 -35.95
N ASN A 698 -29.52 10.08 -37.28
CA ASN A 698 -29.61 11.14 -38.31
C ASN A 698 -28.35 11.46 -39.14
N GLU A 699 -28.62 11.75 -40.42
CA GLU A 699 -27.73 12.05 -41.57
C GLU A 699 -26.49 11.17 -41.71
N ILE A 700 -26.59 10.16 -42.59
CA ILE A 700 -25.55 9.15 -42.86
C ILE A 700 -25.49 8.85 -44.36
N PHE A 701 -24.32 9.05 -44.96
CA PHE A 701 -24.08 8.90 -46.40
C PHE A 701 -23.21 7.68 -46.70
N ILE A 702 -23.81 6.50 -46.90
CA ILE A 702 -23.05 5.29 -47.21
C ILE A 702 -22.71 5.18 -48.69
N PHE A 703 -21.41 5.24 -48.98
CA PHE A 703 -20.87 4.88 -50.29
C PHE A 703 -20.09 3.57 -50.20
N ILE A 704 -20.56 2.54 -50.91
CA ILE A 704 -19.84 1.28 -51.10
C ILE A 704 -19.42 1.14 -52.56
N GLN A 705 -18.12 1.24 -52.81
CA GLN A 705 -17.51 0.94 -54.11
C GLN A 705 -17.31 -0.57 -54.25
N LYS A 706 -17.88 -1.22 -55.28
CA LYS A 706 -17.41 -2.54 -55.73
C LYS A 706 -16.52 -2.37 -56.97
N LYS A 707 -15.54 -3.25 -57.14
CA LYS A 707 -14.75 -3.39 -58.38
C LYS A 707 -14.87 -4.82 -58.92
N TYR A 708 -16.01 -5.18 -59.53
CA TYR A 708 -16.19 -6.33 -60.44
C TYR A 708 -17.56 -6.22 -61.13
N ASN A 709 -17.60 -6.40 -62.46
CA ASN A 709 -18.78 -6.48 -63.35
C ASN A 709 -19.80 -5.30 -63.35
N ASN A 710 -19.34 -4.05 -63.48
CA ASN A 710 -20.11 -2.87 -63.94
C ASN A 710 -21.42 -2.45 -63.21
N TYR A 711 -21.89 -3.16 -62.18
CA TYR A 711 -23.05 -2.73 -61.39
C TYR A 711 -22.62 -1.81 -60.24
N TYR A 712 -23.18 -0.59 -60.22
CA TYR A 712 -23.05 0.36 -59.12
C TYR A 712 -24.20 0.16 -58.13
N PHE A 713 -23.89 0.03 -56.83
CA PHE A 713 -24.88 0.10 -55.75
C PHE A 713 -24.66 1.34 -54.86
N PRO A 714 -24.95 2.56 -55.35
CA PRO A 714 -24.91 3.75 -54.53
C PRO A 714 -26.16 3.79 -53.64
N LEU A 715 -26.12 3.15 -52.46
CA LEU A 715 -27.21 3.24 -51.49
C LEU A 715 -27.14 4.57 -50.72
N VAL A 716 -27.56 5.64 -51.40
CA VAL A 716 -27.45 7.02 -50.94
C VAL A 716 -28.78 7.50 -50.38
N GLU A 717 -28.78 7.95 -49.11
CA GLU A 717 -29.89 8.72 -48.56
C GLU A 717 -29.39 10.01 -47.85
N PRO A 718 -30.04 11.17 -48.09
CA PRO A 718 -30.98 11.46 -49.19
C PRO A 718 -30.23 11.72 -50.52
N GLU A 719 -30.78 11.23 -51.63
CA GLU A 719 -30.24 11.43 -53.00
C GLU A 719 -30.05 12.92 -53.39
N SER A 720 -30.77 13.83 -52.73
CA SER A 720 -30.69 15.27 -52.99
C SER A 720 -29.31 15.88 -52.70
N LEU A 721 -28.57 15.33 -51.73
CA LEU A 721 -27.31 15.89 -51.26
C LEU A 721 -26.07 15.44 -52.05
N THR A 722 -26.19 14.37 -52.84
CA THR A 722 -25.03 13.77 -53.55
C THR A 722 -24.88 14.19 -55.00
N LYS A 723 -25.89 14.84 -55.60
CA LYS A 723 -25.81 15.42 -56.96
C LYS A 723 -24.60 16.36 -57.16
N ASN A 724 -24.04 16.91 -56.08
CA ASN A 724 -22.92 17.85 -56.09
C ASN A 724 -21.56 17.23 -55.68
N LEU A 725 -21.51 15.94 -55.33
CA LEU A 725 -20.31 15.24 -54.88
C LEU A 725 -19.61 14.53 -56.05
N ASN A 726 -18.32 14.79 -56.27
CA ASN A 726 -17.55 13.99 -57.21
C ASN A 726 -17.00 12.74 -56.51
N ILE A 727 -17.83 11.70 -56.46
CA ILE A 727 -17.50 10.41 -55.82
C ILE A 727 -16.24 9.79 -56.45
N TYR A 728 -16.03 9.94 -57.76
CA TYR A 728 -14.86 9.41 -58.47
C TYR A 728 -13.54 10.03 -57.93
N ASN A 729 -13.53 11.34 -57.62
CA ASN A 729 -12.39 11.99 -56.98
C ASN A 729 -12.09 11.37 -55.60
N VAL A 730 -13.12 11.16 -54.78
CA VAL A 730 -12.98 10.58 -53.43
C VAL A 730 -12.43 9.15 -53.51
N LEU A 731 -13.01 8.30 -54.35
CA LEU A 731 -12.60 6.89 -54.48
C LEU A 731 -11.17 6.75 -55.03
N ASN A 732 -10.78 7.60 -56.00
CA ASN A 732 -9.40 7.63 -56.47
C ASN A 732 -8.41 7.99 -55.35
N ARG A 733 -8.75 8.95 -54.48
CA ARG A 733 -7.92 9.32 -53.32
C ARG A 733 -7.84 8.21 -52.27
N LEU A 734 -8.94 7.49 -52.05
CA LEU A 734 -8.95 6.31 -51.18
C LEU A 734 -8.07 5.18 -51.73
N GLY A 735 -7.96 5.02 -53.04
CA GLY A 735 -6.99 4.11 -53.67
C GLY A 735 -5.53 4.40 -53.26
N TYR A 736 -5.15 5.66 -53.09
CA TYR A 736 -3.82 6.05 -52.59
C TYR A 736 -3.67 5.90 -51.06
N LEU A 737 -4.76 6.08 -50.30
CA LEU A 737 -4.78 5.91 -48.83
C LEU A 737 -4.95 4.45 -48.36
N GLY A 738 -5.29 3.53 -49.27
CA GLY A 738 -5.75 2.16 -49.01
C GLY A 738 -4.75 1.19 -48.36
N ILE A 739 -3.57 1.65 -47.94
CA ILE A 739 -2.55 0.84 -47.27
C ILE A 739 -2.84 0.66 -45.76
N SER A 740 -3.65 1.55 -45.17
CA SER A 740 -3.82 1.57 -43.71
C SER A 740 -4.67 0.43 -43.12
N TYR A 741 -5.54 -0.21 -43.92
CA TYR A 741 -6.53 -1.23 -43.51
C TYR A 741 -7.38 -0.88 -42.27
N LYS A 742 -7.48 0.42 -41.91
CA LYS A 742 -8.12 0.92 -40.69
C LYS A 742 -9.17 1.98 -41.03
N PRO A 743 -10.15 2.21 -40.13
CA PRO A 743 -11.01 3.38 -40.16
C PRO A 743 -10.22 4.69 -40.31
N ILE A 744 -10.68 5.56 -41.19
CA ILE A 744 -10.13 6.90 -41.41
C ILE A 744 -11.19 7.93 -40.98
N PHE A 745 -10.87 8.75 -39.99
CA PHE A 745 -11.70 9.86 -39.54
C PHE A 745 -11.15 11.17 -40.11
N ILE A 746 -11.99 11.95 -40.79
CA ILE A 746 -11.64 13.21 -41.47
C ILE A 746 -12.56 14.33 -40.97
N ASN A 747 -11.97 15.45 -40.58
CA ASN A 747 -12.68 16.66 -40.18
C ASN A 747 -11.88 17.91 -40.54
N GLN A 748 -12.46 19.10 -40.33
CA GLN A 748 -11.82 20.36 -40.69
C GLN A 748 -10.44 20.60 -40.03
N ASN A 749 -10.14 19.96 -38.89
CA ASN A 749 -8.86 20.11 -38.21
C ASN A 749 -7.79 19.19 -38.81
N ASN A 750 -8.06 17.90 -38.94
CA ASN A 750 -7.07 16.96 -39.49
C ASN A 750 -6.92 17.06 -41.03
N ALA A 751 -7.93 17.58 -41.74
CA ALA A 751 -7.84 17.95 -43.15
C ALA A 751 -6.85 19.10 -43.42
N LYS A 752 -6.45 19.89 -42.41
CA LYS A 752 -5.36 20.87 -42.54
C LYS A 752 -3.97 20.20 -42.50
N LEU A 753 -3.86 19.02 -41.91
CA LEU A 753 -2.59 18.33 -41.65
C LEU A 753 -2.21 17.32 -42.75
N ASN A 754 -3.19 16.82 -43.51
CA ASN A 754 -2.97 15.83 -44.57
C ASN A 754 -3.61 16.28 -45.90
N LYS A 755 -2.83 16.26 -46.99
CA LYS A 755 -3.26 16.73 -48.33
C LYS A 755 -4.38 15.89 -48.94
N ASP A 756 -4.38 14.58 -48.77
CA ASP A 756 -5.44 13.72 -49.31
C ASP A 756 -6.71 13.81 -48.46
N TYR A 757 -6.58 13.97 -47.14
CA TYR A 757 -7.73 14.29 -46.28
C TYR A 757 -8.34 15.64 -46.64
N LYS A 758 -7.51 16.64 -47.00
CA LYS A 758 -7.99 17.93 -47.51
C LYS A 758 -8.86 17.75 -48.76
N LEU A 759 -8.39 17.00 -49.75
CA LEU A 759 -9.11 16.79 -51.01
C LEU A 759 -10.44 16.05 -50.81
N ILE A 760 -10.46 15.03 -49.94
CA ILE A 760 -11.70 14.34 -49.56
C ILE A 760 -12.66 15.30 -48.83
N TRP A 761 -12.15 16.07 -47.87
CA TRP A 761 -12.94 17.08 -47.14
C TRP A 761 -13.48 18.20 -48.05
N GLU A 762 -12.77 18.57 -49.12
CA GLU A 762 -13.22 19.59 -50.07
C GLU A 762 -14.41 19.15 -50.94
N GLU A 763 -14.62 17.84 -51.13
CA GLU A 763 -15.86 17.31 -51.69
C GLU A 763 -16.97 17.30 -50.62
N PHE A 764 -16.73 16.72 -49.43
CA PHE A 764 -17.78 16.56 -48.41
C PHE A 764 -18.23 17.87 -47.73
N LYS A 765 -17.39 18.92 -47.67
CA LYS A 765 -17.78 20.24 -47.13
C LYS A 765 -18.89 20.95 -47.93
N LYS A 766 -19.23 20.43 -49.13
CA LYS A 766 -20.36 20.91 -49.93
C LYS A 766 -21.72 20.52 -49.32
N ILE A 767 -21.73 19.53 -48.42
CA ILE A 767 -22.91 19.11 -47.66
C ILE A 767 -23.06 20.03 -46.44
N PRO A 768 -24.23 20.66 -46.22
CA PRO A 768 -24.47 21.48 -45.04
C PRO A 768 -24.41 20.66 -43.75
N ASN A 769 -24.10 21.32 -42.63
CA ASN A 769 -24.09 20.75 -41.26
C ASN A 769 -23.14 19.56 -41.00
N LEU A 770 -22.31 19.15 -41.97
CA LEU A 770 -21.38 18.04 -41.81
C LEU A 770 -20.14 18.45 -40.98
N VAL A 771 -19.83 17.67 -39.95
CA VAL A 771 -18.73 17.94 -38.99
C VAL A 771 -17.58 16.93 -39.12
N ASN A 772 -17.92 15.65 -39.33
CA ASN A 772 -16.96 14.56 -39.49
C ASN A 772 -17.34 13.69 -40.71
N VAL A 773 -16.34 13.14 -41.38
CA VAL A 773 -16.45 12.04 -42.35
C VAL A 773 -15.66 10.85 -41.82
N ILE A 774 -16.26 9.66 -41.81
CA ILE A 774 -15.64 8.41 -41.40
C ILE A 774 -15.60 7.51 -42.62
N ILE A 775 -14.50 6.79 -42.83
CA ILE A 775 -14.29 5.92 -43.99
C ILE A 775 -13.74 4.58 -43.51
N LEU A 776 -14.51 3.52 -43.71
CA LEU A 776 -14.20 2.18 -43.23
C LEU A 776 -13.93 1.27 -44.45
N PRO A 777 -12.67 0.86 -44.72
CA PRO A 777 -12.40 -0.06 -45.83
C PRO A 777 -12.96 -1.45 -45.50
N ILE A 778 -13.80 -2.05 -46.35
CA ILE A 778 -14.25 -3.46 -46.21
C ILE A 778 -13.16 -4.35 -46.81
N VAL A 779 -12.47 -5.13 -45.97
CA VAL A 779 -11.28 -5.89 -46.36
C VAL A 779 -11.50 -7.38 -46.14
N TYR A 780 -11.26 -8.18 -47.18
CA TYR A 780 -11.30 -9.63 -47.13
C TYR A 780 -9.97 -10.19 -47.68
N VAL A 781 -9.17 -10.83 -46.83
CA VAL A 781 -7.90 -11.50 -47.23
C VAL A 781 -7.00 -10.60 -48.12
N ARG A 782 -6.72 -9.37 -47.65
CA ARG A 782 -5.95 -8.31 -48.36
C ARG A 782 -6.60 -7.73 -49.62
N GLU A 783 -7.77 -8.20 -50.04
CA GLU A 783 -8.61 -7.57 -51.06
C GLU A 783 -9.51 -6.50 -50.43
N ILE A 784 -9.55 -5.30 -51.01
CA ILE A 784 -10.53 -4.27 -50.62
C ILE A 784 -11.80 -4.52 -51.45
N LEU A 785 -12.85 -5.03 -50.80
CA LEU A 785 -14.15 -5.28 -51.43
C LEU A 785 -14.91 -3.97 -51.68
N GLY A 786 -14.66 -2.97 -50.83
CA GLY A 786 -15.20 -1.64 -50.93
C GLY A 786 -14.84 -0.76 -49.73
N TYR A 787 -15.58 0.33 -49.57
CA TYR A 787 -15.51 1.22 -48.42
C TYR A 787 -16.91 1.39 -47.84
N ILE A 788 -17.03 1.86 -46.61
CA ILE A 788 -18.25 2.41 -46.03
C ILE A 788 -17.89 3.83 -45.63
N ILE A 789 -18.35 4.80 -46.41
CA ILE A 789 -18.24 6.22 -46.03
C ILE A 789 -19.42 6.57 -45.10
N ILE A 790 -19.22 7.49 -44.16
CA ILE A 790 -20.23 8.01 -43.24
C ILE A 790 -19.92 9.50 -43.03
N GLY A 791 -20.72 10.41 -43.61
CA GLY A 791 -20.77 11.79 -43.11
C GLY A 791 -21.62 11.84 -41.84
N THR A 792 -21.28 12.71 -40.87
CA THR A 792 -22.11 12.99 -39.70
C THR A 792 -21.94 14.43 -39.20
N SER A 793 -23.02 14.99 -38.65
CA SER A 793 -23.05 16.29 -37.97
C SER A 793 -22.60 16.23 -36.50
N LYS A 794 -22.45 15.03 -35.92
CA LYS A 794 -21.97 14.87 -34.54
C LYS A 794 -20.47 15.12 -34.44
N SER A 795 -20.09 16.09 -33.61
CA SER A 795 -18.70 16.37 -33.25
C SER A 795 -18.09 15.29 -32.34
N TYR A 796 -18.91 14.62 -31.53
CA TYR A 796 -18.51 13.55 -30.62
C TYR A 796 -19.29 12.26 -30.93
N ILE A 797 -18.55 11.16 -31.04
CA ILE A 797 -19.04 9.79 -31.19
C ILE A 797 -18.70 9.07 -29.88
N ASN A 798 -19.66 8.40 -29.26
CA ASN A 798 -19.43 7.68 -28.00
C ASN A 798 -18.59 6.40 -28.23
N GLU A 799 -18.01 5.86 -27.15
CA GLU A 799 -17.05 4.75 -27.27
C GLU A 799 -17.70 3.47 -27.83
N ILE A 800 -18.94 3.16 -27.44
CA ILE A 800 -19.74 2.08 -28.07
C ILE A 800 -19.77 2.22 -29.61
N THR A 801 -20.10 3.41 -30.13
CA THR A 801 -20.21 3.59 -31.59
C THR A 801 -18.83 3.56 -32.25
N ASN A 802 -17.79 4.14 -31.65
CA ASN A 802 -16.42 4.02 -32.18
C ASN A 802 -15.99 2.54 -32.27
N PHE A 803 -16.20 1.77 -31.20
CA PHE A 803 -15.89 0.33 -31.19
C PHE A 803 -16.66 -0.44 -32.26
N ILE A 804 -17.94 -0.12 -32.49
CA ILE A 804 -18.72 -0.75 -33.56
C ILE A 804 -18.17 -0.36 -34.94
N LEU A 805 -17.88 0.91 -35.19
CA LEU A 805 -17.34 1.39 -36.46
C LEU A 805 -15.93 0.83 -36.76
N ASP A 806 -15.11 0.61 -35.73
CA ASP A 806 -13.79 -0.01 -35.87
C ASP A 806 -13.87 -1.48 -36.36
N ASN A 807 -14.94 -2.19 -35.99
CA ASN A 807 -15.07 -3.64 -36.23
C ASN A 807 -16.08 -4.00 -37.33
N ILE A 808 -17.02 -3.13 -37.68
CA ILE A 808 -18.10 -3.43 -38.64
C ILE A 808 -17.57 -3.80 -40.03
N SER A 809 -16.47 -3.20 -40.47
CA SER A 809 -15.79 -3.58 -41.74
C SER A 809 -15.45 -5.07 -41.78
N PHE A 810 -14.86 -5.59 -40.70
CA PHE A 810 -14.45 -6.98 -40.60
C PHE A 810 -15.65 -7.92 -40.52
N VAL A 811 -16.67 -7.54 -39.74
CA VAL A 811 -17.93 -8.28 -39.61
C VAL A 811 -18.67 -8.42 -40.95
N VAL A 812 -18.63 -7.39 -41.80
CA VAL A 812 -19.30 -7.35 -43.10
C VAL A 812 -18.51 -8.05 -44.20
N SER A 813 -17.18 -8.14 -44.10
CA SER A 813 -16.33 -8.58 -45.22
C SER A 813 -16.60 -10.01 -45.67
N THR A 814 -16.79 -10.96 -44.74
CA THR A 814 -17.03 -12.38 -45.07
C THR A 814 -18.44 -12.62 -45.62
N PRO A 815 -19.55 -12.13 -45.01
CA PRO A 815 -20.88 -12.26 -45.58
C PRO A 815 -21.02 -11.60 -46.96
N LEU A 816 -20.44 -10.40 -47.15
CA LEU A 816 -20.41 -9.74 -48.45
C LEU A 816 -19.60 -10.55 -49.47
N LYS A 817 -18.45 -11.11 -49.03
CA LYS A 817 -17.67 -12.18 -49.67
C LYS A 817 -18.56 -13.22 -50.35
N ASN A 818 -19.26 -13.92 -49.50
CA ASN A 818 -20.03 -15.11 -49.85
C ASN A 818 -21.23 -14.77 -50.74
N SER A 819 -21.97 -13.70 -50.44
CA SER A 819 -23.09 -13.25 -51.29
C SER A 819 -22.67 -12.89 -52.72
N ILE A 820 -21.49 -12.26 -52.89
CA ILE A 820 -20.93 -11.99 -54.22
C ILE A 820 -20.63 -13.29 -54.98
N ILE A 821 -19.95 -14.25 -54.35
CA ILE A 821 -19.58 -15.53 -54.98
C ILE A 821 -20.84 -16.33 -55.36
N LEU A 822 -21.86 -16.33 -54.51
CA LEU A 822 -23.13 -17.02 -54.78
C LEU A 822 -23.89 -16.37 -55.94
N GLN A 823 -23.92 -15.04 -56.04
CA GLN A 823 -24.52 -14.34 -57.18
C GLN A 823 -23.79 -14.69 -58.49
N GLU A 824 -22.46 -14.70 -58.50
CA GLU A 824 -21.65 -15.07 -59.67
C GLU A 824 -21.94 -16.51 -60.13
N GLN A 825 -22.13 -17.45 -59.19
CA GLN A 825 -22.55 -18.83 -59.50
C GLN A 825 -23.95 -18.91 -60.13
N VAL A 826 -24.91 -18.11 -59.64
CA VAL A 826 -26.28 -18.04 -60.18
C VAL A 826 -26.31 -17.41 -61.57
N GLU A 827 -25.49 -16.38 -61.83
CA GLU A 827 -25.34 -15.77 -63.15
C GLU A 827 -24.75 -16.77 -64.16
N ILE A 828 -23.67 -17.47 -63.80
CA ILE A 828 -23.05 -18.52 -64.63
C ILE A 828 -24.03 -19.65 -64.92
N SER A 829 -24.77 -20.13 -63.91
CA SER A 829 -25.83 -21.14 -64.06
C SER A 829 -26.87 -20.72 -65.10
N ASN A 830 -27.36 -19.48 -65.03
CA ASN A 830 -28.35 -18.96 -65.98
C ASN A 830 -27.80 -18.80 -67.41
N ILE A 831 -26.54 -18.39 -67.58
CA ILE A 831 -25.91 -18.29 -68.91
C ILE A 831 -25.79 -19.67 -69.55
N ILE A 832 -25.33 -20.68 -68.80
CA ILE A 832 -25.23 -22.06 -69.29
C ILE A 832 -26.63 -22.59 -69.65
N ARG A 833 -27.62 -22.39 -68.76
CA ARG A 833 -29.02 -22.78 -69.02
C ARG A 833 -29.57 -22.16 -70.31
N GLN A 834 -29.30 -20.87 -70.57
CA GLN A 834 -29.73 -20.21 -71.80
C GLN A 834 -29.05 -20.77 -73.05
N ALA A 835 -27.77 -21.11 -73.00
CA ALA A 835 -27.04 -21.73 -74.12
C ALA A 835 -27.56 -23.15 -74.45
N LEU A 836 -28.01 -23.89 -73.44
CA LEU A 836 -28.51 -25.25 -73.58
C LEU A 836 -29.95 -25.35 -74.11
N LEU A 837 -30.77 -24.31 -73.95
CA LEU A 837 -32.11 -24.28 -74.57
C LEU A 837 -32.02 -24.46 -76.09
N THR A 838 -32.79 -25.38 -76.66
CA THR A 838 -32.83 -25.59 -78.12
C THR A 838 -33.94 -24.77 -78.77
N ASN A 839 -33.55 -23.73 -79.48
CA ASN A 839 -34.45 -22.91 -80.30
C ASN A 839 -34.74 -23.59 -81.65
N ILE A 840 -35.57 -24.64 -81.64
CA ILE A 840 -36.00 -25.35 -82.85
C ILE A 840 -37.33 -24.78 -83.35
N ASP A 841 -37.37 -24.26 -84.58
CA ASP A 841 -38.64 -24.02 -85.27
C ASP A 841 -39.13 -25.31 -85.95
N THR A 842 -39.75 -26.19 -85.15
CA THR A 842 -40.35 -27.44 -85.65
C THR A 842 -41.46 -27.18 -86.67
N LYS A 843 -42.13 -26.02 -86.65
CA LYS A 843 -43.21 -25.69 -87.60
C LYS A 843 -42.64 -25.38 -88.99
N TYR A 844 -41.56 -24.62 -89.08
CA TYR A 844 -40.82 -24.38 -90.32
C TYR A 844 -40.33 -25.70 -90.92
N LEU A 845 -39.64 -26.52 -90.13
CA LEU A 845 -39.05 -27.79 -90.58
C LEU A 845 -40.12 -28.77 -91.05
N SER A 846 -41.21 -28.91 -90.28
CA SER A 846 -42.36 -29.75 -90.63
C SER A 846 -42.97 -29.34 -91.98
N LYS A 847 -43.15 -28.03 -92.21
CA LYS A 847 -43.71 -27.51 -93.47
C LYS A 847 -42.77 -27.71 -94.66
N LYS A 848 -41.46 -27.55 -94.47
CA LYS A 848 -40.45 -27.65 -95.54
C LYS A 848 -40.21 -29.08 -96.00
N TYR A 849 -40.04 -30.01 -95.06
CA TYR A 849 -39.73 -31.41 -95.33
C TYR A 849 -40.98 -32.31 -95.42
N LYS A 850 -42.18 -31.77 -95.13
CA LYS A 850 -43.46 -32.51 -95.01
C LYS A 850 -43.44 -33.60 -93.93
N LEU A 851 -42.58 -33.43 -92.93
CA LEU A 851 -42.53 -34.26 -91.73
C LEU A 851 -43.47 -33.68 -90.67
N ASP A 852 -43.87 -34.51 -89.71
CA ASP A 852 -44.56 -34.08 -88.50
C ASP A 852 -43.63 -34.35 -87.30
N ILE A 853 -43.10 -33.29 -86.68
CA ILE A 853 -42.02 -33.34 -85.69
C ILE A 853 -42.49 -32.77 -84.36
N PHE A 854 -42.42 -33.56 -83.29
CA PHE A 854 -42.71 -33.11 -81.94
C PHE A 854 -41.69 -33.66 -80.95
N TYR A 855 -41.19 -32.80 -80.07
CA TYR A 855 -40.30 -33.17 -78.99
C TYR A 855 -40.82 -32.69 -77.64
N LYS A 856 -40.40 -33.35 -76.57
CA LYS A 856 -40.67 -32.97 -75.19
C LYS A 856 -39.41 -33.21 -74.37
N HIS A 857 -38.95 -32.18 -73.68
CA HIS A 857 -37.80 -32.26 -72.80
C HIS A 857 -38.19 -31.80 -71.39
N ILE A 858 -37.73 -32.50 -70.36
CA ILE A 858 -37.95 -32.19 -68.94
C ILE A 858 -36.62 -32.37 -68.22
N SER A 859 -36.08 -31.27 -67.71
CA SER A 859 -34.86 -31.28 -66.90
C SER A 859 -35.15 -31.72 -65.47
N SER A 860 -34.30 -32.58 -64.92
CA SER A 860 -34.28 -32.99 -63.51
C SER A 860 -33.88 -31.84 -62.57
N ARG A 861 -33.06 -30.90 -63.07
CA ARG A 861 -32.42 -29.82 -62.31
C ARG A 861 -32.51 -28.48 -63.04
N GLU A 862 -31.92 -27.42 -62.47
CA GLU A 862 -31.85 -26.10 -63.14
C GLU A 862 -31.02 -26.11 -64.44
N ILE A 863 -30.11 -27.07 -64.60
CA ILE A 863 -29.26 -27.21 -65.79
C ILE A 863 -29.27 -28.68 -66.23
N THR A 864 -29.51 -28.89 -67.53
CA THR A 864 -29.64 -30.21 -68.16
C THR A 864 -28.30 -30.75 -68.71
N ALA A 865 -28.16 -32.07 -68.75
CA ALA A 865 -27.06 -32.78 -69.43
C ALA A 865 -27.49 -33.33 -70.81
N ASP A 866 -28.77 -33.69 -70.95
CA ASP A 866 -29.43 -33.98 -72.22
C ASP A 866 -29.34 -32.80 -73.20
N TRP A 867 -29.16 -33.08 -74.49
CA TRP A 867 -29.50 -32.14 -75.55
C TRP A 867 -30.16 -32.78 -76.76
N LEU A 868 -31.02 -31.99 -77.39
CA LEU A 868 -31.57 -32.25 -78.72
C LEU A 868 -31.14 -31.11 -79.65
N GLU A 869 -30.70 -31.44 -80.86
CA GLU A 869 -30.42 -30.47 -81.93
C GLU A 869 -30.97 -31.01 -83.27
N ILE A 870 -31.48 -30.10 -84.12
CA ILE A 870 -31.92 -30.45 -85.47
C ILE A 870 -31.23 -29.53 -86.47
N ILE A 871 -30.52 -30.13 -87.41
CA ILE A 871 -29.55 -29.50 -88.29
C ILE A 871 -29.99 -29.74 -89.73
N GLU A 872 -30.12 -28.67 -90.51
CA GLU A 872 -30.48 -28.74 -91.92
C GLU A 872 -29.21 -28.64 -92.78
N ASP A 873 -29.07 -29.53 -93.78
CA ASP A 873 -28.03 -29.44 -94.78
C ASP A 873 -28.60 -29.57 -96.21
N ASN A 874 -27.75 -29.38 -97.23
CA ASN A 874 -28.15 -29.38 -98.63
C ASN A 874 -28.70 -30.74 -99.13
N GLN A 875 -28.54 -31.82 -98.37
CA GLN A 875 -28.94 -33.18 -98.73
C GLN A 875 -30.14 -33.67 -97.90
N GLY A 876 -30.34 -33.15 -96.68
CA GLY A 876 -31.41 -33.61 -95.80
C GLY A 876 -31.49 -32.87 -94.46
N ILE A 877 -32.08 -33.55 -93.49
CA ILE A 877 -32.27 -33.04 -92.13
C ILE A 877 -31.73 -34.05 -91.12
N THR A 878 -30.84 -33.60 -90.24
CA THR A 878 -30.18 -34.41 -89.22
C THR A 878 -30.76 -34.10 -87.84
N PHE A 879 -31.19 -35.12 -87.13
CA PHE A 879 -31.64 -35.07 -85.75
C PHE A 879 -30.55 -35.67 -84.87
N ILE A 880 -30.19 -34.98 -83.80
CA ILE A 880 -29.20 -35.45 -82.81
C ILE A 880 -29.86 -35.39 -81.45
N ILE A 881 -29.88 -36.51 -80.75
CA ILE A 881 -30.17 -36.60 -79.32
C ILE A 881 -28.92 -37.16 -78.63
N ALA A 882 -28.57 -36.60 -77.47
CA ALA A 882 -27.38 -37.01 -76.73
C ALA A 882 -27.46 -36.63 -75.25
N ASP A 883 -26.69 -37.34 -74.43
CA ASP A 883 -26.47 -37.06 -73.01
C ASP A 883 -24.97 -37.03 -72.67
N VAL A 884 -24.59 -36.22 -71.68
CA VAL A 884 -23.23 -36.11 -71.14
C VAL A 884 -23.17 -36.71 -69.74
N SER A 885 -22.36 -37.75 -69.56
CA SER A 885 -22.23 -38.43 -68.28
C SER A 885 -21.75 -37.49 -67.15
N GLY A 886 -22.50 -37.43 -66.06
CA GLY A 886 -22.21 -36.59 -64.89
C GLY A 886 -23.27 -35.50 -64.67
N LYS A 887 -23.29 -34.88 -63.49
CA LYS A 887 -24.36 -33.94 -63.11
C LYS A 887 -23.83 -32.59 -62.62
N GLY A 888 -24.59 -31.52 -62.91
CA GLY A 888 -24.31 -30.15 -62.48
C GLY A 888 -23.52 -29.33 -63.51
N ALA A 889 -23.03 -28.16 -63.11
CA ALA A 889 -22.48 -27.15 -64.03
C ALA A 889 -21.34 -27.65 -64.93
N LYS A 890 -20.58 -28.68 -64.52
CA LYS A 890 -19.50 -29.27 -65.35
C LYS A 890 -20.05 -30.02 -66.56
N SER A 891 -20.98 -30.97 -66.39
CA SER A 891 -21.53 -31.72 -67.54
C SER A 891 -22.25 -30.78 -68.48
N ALA A 892 -23.02 -29.82 -67.95
CA ALA A 892 -23.70 -28.79 -68.74
C ALA A 892 -22.77 -27.91 -69.62
N ILE A 893 -21.54 -27.58 -69.17
CA ILE A 893 -20.55 -26.89 -70.00
C ILE A 893 -20.12 -27.77 -71.17
N TYR A 894 -19.87 -29.06 -70.92
CA TYR A 894 -19.51 -30.02 -71.97
C TYR A 894 -20.68 -30.33 -72.91
N THR A 895 -21.93 -30.37 -72.41
CA THR A 895 -23.16 -30.43 -73.21
C THR A 895 -23.21 -29.27 -74.19
N ALA A 896 -22.92 -28.04 -73.74
CA ALA A 896 -22.90 -26.87 -74.62
C ALA A 896 -21.78 -26.98 -75.67
N GLN A 897 -20.56 -27.37 -75.28
CA GLN A 897 -19.45 -27.58 -76.21
C GLN A 897 -19.79 -28.64 -77.28
N ALA A 898 -20.32 -29.79 -76.87
CA ALA A 898 -20.68 -30.88 -77.76
C ALA A 898 -21.84 -30.51 -78.70
N LYS A 899 -22.88 -29.84 -78.19
CA LYS A 899 -24.00 -29.31 -78.98
C LYS A 899 -23.53 -28.34 -80.06
N TYR A 900 -22.70 -27.34 -79.72
CA TYR A 900 -22.21 -26.37 -80.70
C TYR A 900 -21.18 -26.96 -81.67
N ALA A 901 -20.30 -27.86 -81.23
CA ALA A 901 -19.37 -28.58 -82.10
C ALA A 901 -20.12 -29.47 -83.11
N ALA A 902 -21.12 -30.23 -82.65
CA ALA A 902 -21.99 -31.01 -83.52
C ALA A 902 -22.71 -30.09 -84.52
N LYS A 903 -23.32 -28.99 -84.06
CA LYS A 903 -23.98 -28.01 -84.92
C LYS A 903 -23.05 -27.49 -86.03
N ALA A 904 -21.80 -27.15 -85.70
CA ALA A 904 -20.83 -26.69 -86.69
C ALA A 904 -20.42 -27.79 -87.69
N LEU A 905 -20.11 -29.00 -87.21
CA LEU A 905 -19.59 -30.09 -88.03
C LEU A 905 -20.66 -30.67 -88.96
N PHE A 906 -21.84 -30.99 -88.45
CA PHE A 906 -22.94 -31.52 -89.28
C PHE A 906 -23.52 -30.49 -90.26
N SER A 907 -23.37 -29.18 -90.01
CA SER A 907 -23.75 -28.14 -90.98
C SER A 907 -22.71 -27.90 -92.08
N SER A 908 -21.43 -28.27 -91.85
CA SER A 908 -20.32 -27.95 -92.76
C SER A 908 -19.77 -29.16 -93.53
N LEU A 909 -19.90 -30.37 -92.97
CA LEU A 909 -19.42 -31.61 -93.57
C LEU A 909 -20.57 -32.35 -94.26
N ASN A 910 -20.51 -32.44 -95.59
CA ASN A 910 -21.49 -33.18 -96.40
C ASN A 910 -21.52 -34.70 -96.11
N ASN A 911 -20.46 -35.25 -95.50
CA ASN A 911 -20.38 -36.66 -95.13
C ASN A 911 -20.76 -36.84 -93.65
N PHE A 912 -21.86 -37.56 -93.41
CA PHE A 912 -22.45 -37.82 -92.11
C PHE A 912 -21.52 -38.60 -91.15
N GLU A 913 -20.83 -39.63 -91.66
CA GLU A 913 -19.83 -40.38 -90.89
C GLU A 913 -18.64 -39.49 -90.51
N ALA A 914 -18.17 -38.67 -91.45
CA ALA A 914 -17.07 -37.74 -91.18
C ALA A 914 -17.43 -36.73 -90.09
N ALA A 915 -18.68 -36.23 -90.07
CA ALA A 915 -19.15 -35.33 -89.02
C ALA A 915 -19.10 -35.96 -87.62
N VAL A 916 -19.56 -37.20 -87.45
CA VAL A 916 -19.46 -37.92 -86.16
C VAL A 916 -18.01 -38.20 -85.77
N ASN A 917 -17.19 -38.65 -86.71
CA ASN A 917 -15.81 -39.02 -86.43
C ASN A 917 -14.93 -37.80 -86.07
N GLU A 918 -15.11 -36.66 -86.72
CA GLU A 918 -14.43 -35.41 -86.31
C GLU A 918 -15.00 -34.84 -85.01
N LEU A 919 -16.31 -35.00 -84.74
CA LEU A 919 -16.91 -34.62 -83.45
C LEU A 919 -16.28 -35.41 -82.31
N ASN A 920 -16.11 -36.73 -82.46
CA ASN A 920 -15.44 -37.57 -81.46
C ASN A 920 -14.02 -37.07 -81.17
N LYS A 921 -13.21 -36.81 -82.22
CA LYS A 921 -11.83 -36.31 -82.04
C LYS A 921 -11.77 -34.98 -81.32
N ILE A 922 -12.57 -34.00 -81.76
CA ILE A 922 -12.59 -32.64 -81.20
C ILE A 922 -13.05 -32.67 -79.74
N LEU A 923 -14.06 -33.47 -79.41
CA LEU A 923 -14.54 -33.57 -78.04
C LEU A 923 -13.57 -34.36 -77.16
N SER A 924 -12.97 -35.47 -77.62
CA SER A 924 -11.95 -36.18 -76.86
C SER A 924 -10.81 -35.24 -76.44
N VAL A 925 -10.19 -34.52 -77.38
CA VAL A 925 -9.07 -33.60 -77.07
C VAL A 925 -9.44 -32.53 -76.03
N ASN A 926 -10.70 -32.04 -76.03
CA ASN A 926 -11.14 -30.99 -75.10
C ASN A 926 -11.69 -31.54 -73.76
N ILE A 927 -12.14 -32.79 -73.71
CA ILE A 927 -12.88 -33.36 -72.57
C ILE A 927 -12.05 -34.42 -71.81
N SER A 928 -11.38 -35.35 -72.51
CA SER A 928 -10.65 -36.46 -71.87
C SER A 928 -9.37 -35.99 -71.17
N ASP A 929 -8.68 -34.99 -71.72
CA ASP A 929 -7.42 -34.46 -71.18
C ASP A 929 -7.63 -33.63 -69.89
N ILE A 930 -8.87 -33.22 -69.60
CA ILE A 930 -9.22 -32.38 -68.45
C ILE A 930 -10.02 -33.18 -67.38
N SER A 931 -10.77 -34.21 -67.80
CA SER A 931 -11.63 -35.00 -66.92
C SER A 931 -11.78 -36.44 -67.39
N SER A 932 -11.05 -37.36 -66.76
CA SER A 932 -10.88 -38.78 -67.17
C SER A 932 -12.14 -39.66 -67.21
N ASN A 933 -13.30 -39.15 -66.79
CA ASN A 933 -14.51 -39.95 -66.55
C ASN A 933 -15.75 -39.41 -67.27
N ILE A 934 -15.60 -38.47 -68.21
CA ILE A 934 -16.74 -37.92 -68.96
C ILE A 934 -16.79 -38.54 -70.35
N PHE A 935 -17.94 -39.14 -70.67
CA PHE A 935 -18.28 -39.66 -71.97
C PHE A 935 -19.64 -39.10 -72.41
N ILE A 936 -19.95 -39.24 -73.70
CA ILE A 936 -21.17 -38.70 -74.29
C ILE A 936 -21.87 -39.81 -75.07
N THR A 937 -23.11 -40.13 -74.70
CA THR A 937 -23.94 -41.01 -75.51
C THR A 937 -24.65 -40.16 -76.57
N MET A 938 -24.66 -40.58 -77.83
CA MET A 938 -25.32 -39.82 -78.92
C MET A 938 -26.00 -40.75 -79.92
N PHE A 939 -27.24 -40.43 -80.29
CA PHE A 939 -27.89 -40.97 -81.49
C PHE A 939 -28.05 -39.86 -82.53
N ALA A 940 -27.38 -40.01 -83.66
CA ALA A 940 -27.51 -39.13 -84.81
C ALA A 940 -28.28 -39.84 -85.92
N LEU A 941 -29.27 -39.16 -86.51
CA LEU A 941 -30.15 -39.69 -87.54
C LEU A 941 -30.38 -38.64 -88.63
N LYS A 942 -29.95 -38.92 -89.87
CA LYS A 942 -30.17 -38.08 -91.05
C LYS A 942 -31.27 -38.67 -91.92
N LEU A 943 -32.31 -37.86 -92.18
CA LEU A 943 -33.36 -38.15 -93.17
C LEU A 943 -33.04 -37.41 -94.47
N TYR A 944 -32.96 -38.14 -95.58
CA TYR A 944 -32.83 -37.55 -96.91
C TYR A 944 -33.64 -38.31 -97.95
N LYS A 945 -33.99 -37.64 -99.06
CA LYS A 945 -34.67 -38.26 -100.19
C LYS A 945 -33.65 -38.74 -101.21
N LYS A 946 -33.74 -40.01 -101.63
CA LYS A 946 -33.00 -40.53 -102.79
C LYS A 946 -34.03 -41.09 -103.77
N GLU A 947 -34.03 -40.55 -104.99
CA GLU A 947 -35.05 -40.85 -106.01
C GLU A 947 -36.47 -40.58 -105.47
N GLU A 948 -37.32 -41.61 -105.36
CA GLU A 948 -38.66 -41.51 -104.77
C GLU A 948 -38.73 -41.94 -103.30
N LYS A 949 -37.67 -42.55 -102.77
CA LYS A 949 -37.65 -43.15 -101.42
C LYS A 949 -37.04 -42.21 -100.39
N ILE A 950 -37.44 -42.42 -99.14
CA ILE A 950 -36.90 -41.73 -97.97
C ILE A 950 -35.88 -42.67 -97.33
N ILE A 951 -34.66 -42.16 -97.13
CA ILE A 951 -33.55 -42.90 -96.55
C ILE A 951 -33.31 -42.37 -95.14
N ILE A 952 -33.21 -43.30 -94.19
CA ILE A 952 -32.65 -43.05 -92.87
C ILE A 952 -31.20 -43.49 -92.88
N GLU A 953 -30.30 -42.58 -92.53
CA GLU A 953 -28.89 -42.87 -92.23
C GLU A 953 -28.63 -42.54 -90.76
N TYR A 954 -28.07 -43.47 -89.99
CA TYR A 954 -27.94 -43.30 -88.54
C TYR A 954 -26.66 -43.90 -87.94
N ILE A 955 -26.25 -43.34 -86.80
CA ILE A 955 -25.15 -43.79 -85.93
C ILE A 955 -25.62 -43.67 -84.47
N SER A 956 -25.32 -44.70 -83.66
CA SER A 956 -25.64 -44.78 -82.23
C SER A 956 -24.36 -44.94 -81.41
N ALA A 957 -23.71 -43.82 -81.08
CA ALA A 957 -22.54 -43.80 -80.21
C ALA A 957 -22.94 -44.06 -78.75
N GLY A 958 -23.18 -45.33 -78.41
CA GLY A 958 -23.53 -45.79 -77.07
C GLY A 958 -24.90 -45.36 -76.52
N HIS A 959 -25.76 -44.70 -77.30
CA HIS A 959 -27.07 -44.20 -76.86
C HIS A 959 -28.19 -45.25 -76.93
N GLU A 960 -29.34 -44.92 -76.35
CA GLU A 960 -30.56 -45.72 -76.45
C GLU A 960 -31.00 -45.93 -77.92
N PRO A 961 -31.52 -47.13 -78.26
CA PRO A 961 -31.91 -47.46 -79.63
C PRO A 961 -33.17 -46.70 -80.06
N ALA A 962 -33.09 -45.97 -81.17
CA ALA A 962 -34.27 -45.35 -81.78
C ALA A 962 -35.29 -46.41 -82.23
N VAL A 963 -36.57 -46.11 -82.12
CA VAL A 963 -37.68 -47.02 -82.41
C VAL A 963 -38.40 -46.58 -83.68
N ILE A 964 -38.64 -47.52 -84.60
CA ILE A 964 -39.54 -47.35 -85.74
C ILE A 964 -40.83 -48.13 -85.51
N LYS A 965 -41.96 -47.48 -85.70
CA LYS A 965 -43.31 -48.08 -85.69
C LYS A 965 -44.02 -47.76 -87.01
N PHE A 966 -44.41 -48.80 -87.75
CA PHE A 966 -45.13 -48.66 -89.03
C PHE A 966 -46.18 -49.76 -89.16
N ASN A 967 -47.46 -49.40 -89.32
CA ASN A 967 -48.59 -50.33 -89.22
C ASN A 967 -48.44 -51.20 -87.94
N ASP A 968 -48.48 -52.52 -88.06
CA ASP A 968 -48.24 -53.46 -86.94
C ASP A 968 -46.76 -53.80 -86.71
N SER A 969 -45.84 -53.38 -87.59
CA SER A 969 -44.41 -53.69 -87.45
C SER A 969 -43.69 -52.72 -86.51
N PHE A 970 -42.63 -53.24 -85.88
CA PHE A 970 -41.81 -52.54 -84.89
C PHE A 970 -40.36 -52.94 -85.09
N LEU A 971 -39.47 -51.96 -85.21
CA LEU A 971 -38.03 -52.13 -85.45
C LEU A 971 -37.24 -51.22 -84.51
N THR A 972 -36.06 -51.65 -84.07
CA THR A 972 -35.12 -50.84 -83.29
C THR A 972 -33.85 -50.57 -84.11
N LEU A 973 -33.43 -49.32 -84.17
CA LEU A 973 -32.20 -48.88 -84.80
C LEU A 973 -31.10 -48.75 -83.75
N THR A 974 -29.95 -49.37 -84.01
CA THR A 974 -28.77 -49.23 -83.16
C THR A 974 -27.50 -49.66 -83.91
N THR A 975 -26.35 -49.18 -83.45
CA THR A 975 -25.02 -49.63 -83.85
C THR A 975 -24.31 -50.13 -82.60
N ASN A 976 -23.38 -51.09 -82.73
CA ASN A 976 -22.68 -51.68 -81.59
C ASN A 976 -21.45 -50.81 -81.24
N ASP A 977 -21.64 -49.50 -81.23
CA ASP A 977 -20.56 -48.52 -81.10
C ASP A 977 -20.45 -48.05 -79.64
N ILE A 978 -19.26 -47.59 -79.26
CA ILE A 978 -19.00 -47.03 -77.92
C ILE A 978 -19.54 -45.59 -77.82
N PRO A 979 -19.69 -45.03 -76.60
CA PRO A 979 -19.93 -43.59 -76.43
C PRO A 979 -18.76 -42.74 -76.95
N LEU A 980 -19.07 -41.51 -77.37
CA LEU A 980 -18.06 -40.51 -77.73
C LEU A 980 -17.18 -40.18 -76.52
N CYS A 981 -15.96 -39.73 -76.78
CA CYS A 981 -14.90 -39.41 -75.80
C CYS A 981 -14.32 -40.61 -75.01
N VAL A 982 -14.79 -41.85 -75.24
CA VAL A 982 -14.20 -43.06 -74.63
C VAL A 982 -12.90 -43.46 -75.33
N ASP A 983 -12.88 -43.42 -76.66
CA ASP A 983 -11.68 -43.57 -77.48
C ASP A 983 -11.75 -42.58 -78.64
N LYS A 984 -10.74 -41.71 -78.77
CA LYS A 984 -10.64 -40.66 -79.79
C LYS A 984 -10.42 -41.20 -81.21
N ASP A 985 -9.84 -42.40 -81.33
CA ASP A 985 -9.43 -43.01 -82.60
C ASP A 985 -10.47 -44.04 -83.11
N TYR A 986 -11.53 -44.29 -82.32
CA TYR A 986 -12.68 -45.11 -82.72
C TYR A 986 -13.40 -44.53 -83.94
N LYS A 987 -13.79 -45.43 -84.87
CA LYS A 987 -14.44 -45.07 -86.13
C LYS A 987 -15.90 -45.50 -86.16
N TYR A 988 -16.78 -44.51 -86.16
CA TYR A 988 -18.23 -44.67 -86.32
C TYR A 988 -18.59 -44.86 -87.80
N VAL A 989 -19.44 -45.84 -88.08
CA VAL A 989 -19.89 -46.19 -89.44
C VAL A 989 -21.41 -46.16 -89.48
N SER A 990 -21.97 -45.51 -90.50
CA SER A 990 -23.40 -45.31 -90.62
C SER A 990 -24.12 -46.56 -91.11
N LYS A 991 -25.32 -46.79 -90.59
CA LYS A 991 -26.28 -47.75 -91.15
C LYS A 991 -27.34 -47.01 -91.95
N LYS A 992 -27.79 -47.61 -93.06
CA LYS A 992 -28.80 -47.02 -93.94
C LYS A 992 -29.98 -47.96 -94.13
N MET A 993 -31.18 -47.41 -94.17
CA MET A 993 -32.40 -48.13 -94.54
C MET A 993 -33.37 -47.24 -95.29
N GLU A 994 -34.21 -47.85 -96.12
CA GLU A 994 -35.37 -47.21 -96.73
C GLU A 994 -36.53 -47.21 -95.72
N ILE A 995 -37.38 -46.18 -95.74
CA ILE A 995 -38.58 -46.12 -94.90
C ILE A 995 -39.80 -45.61 -95.67
N ASP A 996 -40.94 -46.24 -95.39
CA ASP A 996 -42.24 -45.90 -95.98
C ASP A 996 -42.92 -44.73 -95.27
N LYS A 997 -43.74 -43.99 -96.03
CA LYS A 997 -44.56 -42.88 -95.52
C LYS A 997 -45.60 -43.39 -94.53
N GLY A 998 -45.80 -42.64 -93.45
CA GLY A 998 -46.67 -42.99 -92.32
C GLY A 998 -45.93 -43.67 -91.16
N ALA A 999 -44.64 -43.96 -91.30
CA ALA A 999 -43.84 -44.48 -90.21
C ALA A 999 -43.52 -43.41 -89.15
N PHE A 1000 -43.50 -43.83 -87.89
CA PHE A 1000 -43.01 -43.03 -86.76
C PHE A 1000 -41.59 -43.46 -86.42
N VAL A 1001 -40.69 -42.50 -86.28
CA VAL A 1001 -39.35 -42.64 -85.71
C VAL A 1001 -39.34 -41.95 -84.34
N PHE A 1002 -39.02 -42.70 -83.29
CA PHE A 1002 -39.00 -42.24 -81.91
C PHE A 1002 -37.60 -42.36 -81.32
N LEU A 1003 -37.06 -41.27 -80.80
CA LEU A 1003 -35.77 -41.19 -80.11
C LEU A 1003 -36.02 -40.71 -78.67
N TYR A 1004 -35.25 -41.25 -77.73
CA TYR A 1004 -35.42 -40.98 -76.30
C TYR A 1004 -34.11 -41.16 -75.54
N THR A 1005 -33.94 -40.43 -74.43
CA THR A 1005 -32.82 -40.62 -73.50
C THR A 1005 -33.12 -41.67 -72.42
N ASP A 1006 -32.08 -42.21 -71.79
CA ASP A 1006 -32.17 -43.29 -70.78
C ASP A 1006 -33.01 -42.91 -69.55
N GLY A 1007 -33.10 -41.62 -69.22
CA GLY A 1007 -34.04 -41.08 -68.24
C GLY A 1007 -35.52 -41.45 -68.48
N VAL A 1008 -35.90 -41.94 -69.68
CA VAL A 1008 -37.21 -42.57 -69.91
C VAL A 1008 -37.36 -43.96 -69.28
N ILE A 1009 -36.31 -44.79 -69.37
CA ILE A 1009 -36.35 -46.19 -68.95
C ILE A 1009 -35.92 -46.36 -67.49
N ASP A 1010 -35.07 -45.47 -66.98
CA ASP A 1010 -34.51 -45.53 -65.62
C ASP A 1010 -35.44 -44.95 -64.54
N ILE A 1011 -36.59 -44.41 -64.93
CA ILE A 1011 -37.63 -43.93 -64.00
C ILE A 1011 -38.14 -45.07 -63.12
N LYS A 1012 -38.00 -44.88 -61.80
CA LYS A 1012 -38.39 -45.85 -60.78
C LYS A 1012 -39.77 -45.54 -60.24
N ASN A 1013 -40.59 -46.57 -60.01
CA ASN A 1013 -41.80 -46.43 -59.20
C ASN A 1013 -41.43 -46.25 -57.70
N PRO A 1014 -42.39 -45.96 -56.81
CA PRO A 1014 -42.13 -45.83 -55.37
C PRO A 1014 -41.53 -47.07 -54.68
N GLU A 1015 -41.62 -48.25 -55.31
CA GLU A 1015 -41.01 -49.51 -54.84
C GLU A 1015 -39.54 -49.66 -55.29
N GLY A 1016 -39.03 -48.73 -56.11
CA GLY A 1016 -37.68 -48.75 -56.68
C GLY A 1016 -37.54 -49.46 -58.03
N ASN A 1017 -38.62 -50.02 -58.59
CA ASN A 1017 -38.62 -50.76 -59.84
C ASN A 1017 -38.57 -49.82 -61.06
N VAL A 1018 -37.61 -50.00 -61.96
CA VAL A 1018 -37.46 -49.21 -63.20
C VAL A 1018 -38.61 -49.44 -64.20
N TYR A 1019 -38.83 -48.48 -65.10
CA TYR A 1019 -39.82 -48.59 -66.17
C TYR A 1019 -39.34 -49.60 -67.23
N GLY A 1020 -38.09 -49.44 -67.69
CA GLY A 1020 -37.40 -50.39 -68.56
C GLY A 1020 -37.80 -50.36 -70.03
N ARG A 1021 -36.89 -50.80 -70.91
CA ARG A 1021 -37.10 -50.87 -72.37
C ARG A 1021 -38.28 -51.77 -72.75
N GLU A 1022 -38.48 -52.89 -72.05
CA GLU A 1022 -39.53 -53.88 -72.37
C GLU A 1022 -40.92 -53.26 -72.30
N LYS A 1023 -41.27 -52.59 -71.19
CA LYS A 1023 -42.57 -51.90 -71.04
C LYS A 1023 -42.73 -50.77 -72.05
N LEU A 1024 -41.68 -50.00 -72.33
CA LEU A 1024 -41.70 -48.94 -73.34
C LEU A 1024 -42.04 -49.51 -74.73
N PHE A 1025 -41.37 -50.60 -75.13
CA PHE A 1025 -41.57 -51.22 -76.44
C PHE A 1025 -42.93 -51.93 -76.55
N GLU A 1026 -43.39 -52.59 -75.49
CA GLU A 1026 -44.75 -53.15 -75.44
C GLU A 1026 -45.82 -52.07 -75.55
N PHE A 1027 -45.66 -50.97 -74.82
CA PHE A 1027 -46.57 -49.82 -74.89
C PHE A 1027 -46.64 -49.24 -76.30
N ILE A 1028 -45.50 -49.04 -76.98
CA ILE A 1028 -45.44 -48.52 -78.35
C ILE A 1028 -46.03 -49.53 -79.36
N LYS A 1029 -45.87 -50.85 -79.14
CA LYS A 1029 -46.46 -51.88 -80.01
C LYS A 1029 -47.98 -51.94 -79.90
N GLN A 1030 -48.52 -51.85 -78.68
CA GLN A 1030 -49.95 -52.02 -78.38
C GLN A 1030 -50.80 -50.77 -78.66
N ASN A 1031 -50.19 -49.59 -78.77
CA ASN A 1031 -50.90 -48.33 -78.99
C ASN A 1031 -50.81 -47.84 -80.43
N ASN A 1032 -51.91 -47.25 -80.91
CA ASN A 1032 -51.96 -46.52 -82.17
C ASN A 1032 -51.86 -45.01 -81.91
N PHE A 1033 -51.14 -44.32 -82.80
CA PHE A 1033 -50.77 -42.90 -82.67
C PHE A 1033 -51.27 -42.11 -83.87
N LYS A 1034 -51.86 -40.92 -83.62
CA LYS A 1034 -52.42 -40.06 -84.67
C LYS A 1034 -51.33 -39.25 -85.38
N ASP A 1035 -50.49 -38.62 -84.59
CA ASP A 1035 -49.45 -37.66 -84.97
C ASP A 1035 -48.27 -37.76 -83.99
N SER A 1036 -47.16 -37.09 -84.29
CA SER A 1036 -45.93 -37.13 -83.49
C SER A 1036 -46.14 -36.64 -82.06
N LYS A 1037 -47.10 -35.73 -81.86
CA LYS A 1037 -47.46 -35.19 -80.55
C LYS A 1037 -48.24 -36.20 -79.71
N ASP A 1038 -49.28 -36.81 -80.26
CA ASP A 1038 -50.06 -37.88 -79.62
C ASP A 1038 -49.16 -39.07 -79.21
N PHE A 1039 -48.11 -39.36 -79.99
CA PHE A 1039 -47.06 -40.32 -79.63
C PHE A 1039 -46.31 -39.90 -78.35
N CYS A 1040 -45.63 -38.76 -78.39
CA CYS A 1040 -44.84 -38.26 -77.24
C CYS A 1040 -45.70 -38.06 -75.98
N GLU A 1041 -46.93 -37.55 -76.10
CA GLU A 1041 -47.83 -37.34 -74.96
C GLU A 1041 -48.30 -38.66 -74.35
N LYS A 1042 -48.68 -39.66 -75.14
CA LYS A 1042 -49.06 -40.99 -74.64
C LYS A 1042 -47.90 -41.70 -73.95
N VAL A 1043 -46.72 -41.70 -74.55
CA VAL A 1043 -45.50 -42.29 -73.95
C VAL A 1043 -45.18 -41.61 -72.63
N TYR A 1044 -45.16 -40.27 -72.61
CA TYR A 1044 -44.97 -39.49 -71.38
C TYR A 1044 -45.99 -39.83 -70.28
N ILE A 1045 -47.28 -39.92 -70.62
CA ILE A 1045 -48.34 -40.28 -69.66
C ILE A 1045 -48.13 -41.70 -69.11
N SER A 1046 -47.67 -42.65 -69.93
CA SER A 1046 -47.35 -44.01 -69.47
C SER A 1046 -46.21 -44.02 -68.45
N ILE A 1047 -45.15 -43.26 -68.71
CA ILE A 1047 -43.99 -43.10 -67.83
C ILE A 1047 -44.40 -42.46 -66.50
N MET A 1048 -45.17 -41.36 -66.53
CA MET A 1048 -45.66 -40.68 -65.32
C MET A 1048 -46.60 -41.56 -64.48
N LYS A 1049 -47.39 -42.43 -65.11
CA LYS A 1049 -48.22 -43.43 -64.40
C LYS A 1049 -47.37 -44.45 -63.64
N HIS A 1050 -46.19 -44.83 -64.16
CA HIS A 1050 -45.26 -45.72 -63.46
C HIS A 1050 -44.57 -45.01 -62.29
N PHE A 1051 -44.18 -43.74 -62.46
CA PHE A 1051 -43.58 -42.92 -61.40
C PHE A 1051 -44.53 -42.63 -60.22
N SER A 1052 -45.85 -42.63 -60.45
CA SER A 1052 -46.92 -42.46 -59.44
C SER A 1052 -47.07 -41.06 -58.81
N GLU A 1053 -46.25 -40.07 -59.17
CA GLU A 1053 -46.44 -38.66 -58.80
C GLU A 1053 -46.37 -37.71 -60.01
N PRO A 1054 -47.39 -36.89 -60.29
CA PRO A 1054 -47.40 -36.02 -61.49
C PRO A 1054 -46.64 -34.68 -61.33
N LEU A 1055 -45.95 -34.44 -60.21
CA LEU A 1055 -45.55 -33.08 -59.78
C LEU A 1055 -44.13 -32.91 -59.19
N GLN A 1056 -43.30 -33.96 -59.11
CA GLN A 1056 -41.88 -33.82 -58.75
C GLN A 1056 -40.99 -33.90 -60.00
N ASN A 1057 -39.84 -33.22 -59.97
CA ASN A 1057 -38.84 -33.32 -61.04
C ASN A 1057 -38.32 -34.76 -61.13
N PRO A 1058 -38.06 -35.28 -62.34
CA PRO A 1058 -37.50 -36.62 -62.51
C PRO A 1058 -36.06 -36.71 -61.96
N VAL A 1059 -35.61 -37.93 -61.67
CA VAL A 1059 -34.25 -38.19 -61.11
C VAL A 1059 -33.13 -37.97 -62.13
N ASP A 1060 -33.47 -38.11 -63.41
CA ASP A 1060 -32.66 -37.72 -64.57
C ASP A 1060 -33.49 -36.98 -65.61
N ASP A 1061 -32.81 -36.37 -66.57
CA ASP A 1061 -33.43 -35.61 -67.64
C ASP A 1061 -34.22 -36.54 -68.58
N ILE A 1062 -35.40 -36.09 -69.03
CA ILE A 1062 -36.25 -36.86 -69.95
C ILE A 1062 -36.35 -36.11 -71.27
N THR A 1063 -35.75 -36.65 -72.33
CA THR A 1063 -35.91 -36.14 -73.68
C THR A 1063 -36.64 -37.16 -74.56
N LEU A 1064 -37.68 -36.69 -75.24
CA LEU A 1064 -38.50 -37.44 -76.19
C LEU A 1064 -38.52 -36.69 -77.53
N LEU A 1065 -38.27 -37.37 -78.63
CA LEU A 1065 -38.46 -36.84 -79.99
C LEU A 1065 -39.21 -37.88 -80.83
N THR A 1066 -40.35 -37.49 -81.41
CA THR A 1066 -41.03 -38.28 -82.44
C THR A 1066 -41.05 -37.51 -83.76
N ILE A 1067 -40.78 -38.24 -84.85
CA ILE A 1067 -40.87 -37.79 -86.23
C ILE A 1067 -41.82 -38.73 -86.95
N LYS A 1068 -42.86 -38.21 -87.60
CA LYS A 1068 -43.72 -38.95 -88.52
C LYS A 1068 -43.39 -38.55 -89.96
N ILE A 1069 -43.17 -39.55 -90.81
CA ILE A 1069 -42.65 -39.43 -92.18
C ILE A 1069 -43.76 -39.44 -93.24
#